data_AF-A0A819N922-F1
#
_entry.id   AF-A0A819N922-F1
#
_cell.length_a   1.000
_cell.length_b   1.000
_cell.length_c   1.000
_cell.angle_alpha   90.00
_cell.angle_beta   90.00
_cell.angle_gamma   90.00
#
_symmetry.space_group_name_H-M   'P 1'
#
loop_
_entity.id
_entity.type
_entity.pdbx_description
1 polymer ?
#
loop_
_entity_poly.entity_id
_entity_poly.type
_entity_poly.pdbx_seq_one_letter_code
_entity_poly.pdbx_strand_id
1 'polypeptide(L)'
;MLLPALFEGHFPYIPDGKMCYIAFNDLFGVLYPSWILQYVSRETQAGRAQINVRRRVEKERRILIRLFIPVLLIIGAGLIYFVSVFGTWISSSSWQIPPYALHLTLSFNQPKFSPTATWNSNGITVANQLIVGKDPIAIFVNTNNTIYVANQQNNIIVMWQEGSLNPSKIIHGNFTRPQSLFVTSNGDIYIDDSIINGRVQRWIAETNTFVTVMNVKSSCYGLFVDINDTLYCSMQNHNQVVKRSLNDPLMNSYRVAAGTGTEGSVSNQLARPRGIFVDVNLDLYVADCFNHRVQLFKPKESYGTTVAGSGSLNPTITLRLPTGIILDAEKYLFIVDFGSNRIVGADLNGFRCLVGCYGGGSQSNQLAGPFGFSFDRSGNIFVAEQINSRIQKFLLMKDSFALSLNQPKFCATATWNPIASTFAKQLIAGQAPLAIFVNTNNTIYVGDRQKNRIIIWQEESVNPTKIIHGNFTWPTSIFVTSNGDIYIDDGIINGRVQRWIAETNTFVTVMNVKSPCWGLFVDINDTLYCSMSTLYQVVKRSLNDPLMNSTRVAAGTGIKGSASNQLAGPGGIFVDVNLDLYVADCINSRVQLFQSRGSNGITVAGSGSLNPTITLECPSGVTLNAEKYLFIVDLGSNRIIGSDLNGFRCLVGCYGGGSQSNQLAGPFSFSFDQSGNIFVPDQHNNRIQKFKYLKRHCANTSLILQKTYSSSLSDNNQMYYRDCNTQNFYYESIQLKVSKSGYYSFRGSGEFDPYGSIYKTKFNPRDPSENLFDQDYARCSDTQFKLDTHLNVDIIYVLVVTTYDSKETGEFSIVVLSENEVILDRLSTPVNIQFKYSSELTDDSPTYYRDCQVPQCHYETLEIHVNTTGLYVLWSESNIHAYGYIYKNDFSPLKPSENLLLSHGGPKQSSCVIGDRCNFYIKGIGLTLDDILRDELKPNIVLNNQSFSIKLSAGLTVIMFVAGLINSILSFITFQNKDSQQVGCGMYLLVSSITSLLAITMFIIKFWFVVVTHINVATNLSVLRGGCVSIEPILKLFLYLDGWLNACVAVERAALIFKGVKFDKKKSKSIARRTILILPFCIFGTLIHELAFRRLFVYETGLDKIDMNKTNEDTNNRYVSCITHYSPSIQDYNTAVLFCHLIGPFIVNLFSALFIIFGGAHQRSMARTNQRFKEHVQEQFREHKQLIISPIVLLMLSIPRLIISLLPGCAKTSKNLWLYLGPYFISFTPSMLIFLIFVVPSELYMKAFKQSFIRLRRRTPP
;
A
#
# COMPACT_ATOMS: atom_id res chain seq x y z
N MET A 1 -24.71 -38.82 -13.99
CA MET A 1 -23.80 -39.95 -13.70
C MET A 1 -22.38 -39.42 -13.71
N LEU A 2 -21.64 -39.59 -12.59
CA LEU A 2 -20.22 -39.23 -12.31
C LEU A 2 -19.92 -37.71 -12.36
N LEU A 3 -19.57 -36.97 -11.30
CA LEU A 3 -18.75 -37.22 -10.11
C LEU A 3 -19.35 -36.55 -8.84
N PRO A 4 -19.40 -37.28 -7.71
CA PRO A 4 -19.26 -36.72 -6.35
C PRO A 4 -18.08 -37.39 -5.63
N ALA A 5 -17.06 -36.62 -5.21
CA ALA A 5 -16.12 -37.00 -4.15
C ALA A 5 -15.14 -35.83 -3.92
N LEU A 6 -15.16 -35.29 -2.70
CA LEU A 6 -14.17 -34.42 -2.03
C LEU A 6 -14.93 -33.28 -1.32
N PHE A 7 -15.39 -33.55 -0.10
CA PHE A 7 -15.45 -32.62 1.04
C PHE A 7 -16.07 -33.39 2.23
N GLU A 8 -15.29 -34.31 2.81
CA GLU A 8 -15.48 -34.75 4.19
C GLU A 8 -14.36 -34.13 5.03
N GLY A 9 -14.74 -33.44 6.11
CA GLY A 9 -13.83 -32.79 7.05
C GLY A 9 -14.62 -31.97 8.07
N HIS A 10 -14.62 -32.45 9.32
CA HIS A 10 -15.42 -32.04 10.47
C HIS A 10 -15.61 -30.52 10.71
N PHE A 11 -16.87 -30.09 10.86
CA PHE A 11 -17.26 -28.87 11.59
C PHE A 11 -17.56 -29.23 13.07
N PRO A 12 -17.12 -28.44 14.06
CA PRO A 12 -17.59 -28.58 15.43
C PRO A 12 -18.99 -27.98 15.62
N TYR A 13 -19.76 -28.69 16.42
CA TYR A 13 -21.13 -28.47 16.86
C TYR A 13 -21.24 -27.19 17.73
N ILE A 14 -22.22 -26.30 17.45
CA ILE A 14 -22.73 -25.31 18.42
C ILE A 14 -24.27 -25.27 18.35
N PRO A 15 -24.99 -25.23 19.48
CA PRO A 15 -26.41 -25.56 19.60
C PRO A 15 -27.35 -24.34 19.44
N ASP A 16 -28.57 -24.65 19.00
CA ASP A 16 -29.86 -23.99 19.25
C ASP A 16 -29.98 -22.45 19.25
N GLY A 17 -30.53 -21.95 18.13
CA GLY A 17 -31.83 -21.28 18.18
C GLY A 17 -31.87 -19.81 18.64
N LYS A 18 -31.54 -18.88 17.73
CA LYS A 18 -32.29 -17.63 17.44
C LYS A 18 -31.63 -16.87 16.29
N MET A 19 -32.03 -17.18 15.05
CA MET A 19 -31.80 -16.29 13.90
C MET A 19 -32.78 -15.11 14.00
N CYS A 20 -32.29 -13.96 14.46
CA CYS A 20 -33.00 -12.69 14.27
C CYS A 20 -32.86 -12.24 12.81
N TYR A 21 -34.01 -12.16 12.14
CA TYR A 21 -34.24 -11.39 10.92
C TYR A 21 -33.91 -9.89 11.16
N ILE A 22 -33.53 -9.19 10.07
CA ILE A 22 -33.22 -7.74 9.89
C ILE A 22 -31.69 -7.48 9.94
N ALA A 23 -30.98 -7.01 8.91
CA ALA A 23 -31.36 -6.33 7.67
C ALA A 23 -30.54 -6.86 6.46
N PHE A 24 -31.22 -7.56 5.55
CA PHE A 24 -30.74 -7.92 4.20
C PHE A 24 -31.41 -7.03 3.12
N ASN A 25 -32.00 -5.90 3.53
CA ASN A 25 -32.81 -5.04 2.65
C ASN A 25 -32.04 -3.87 2.01
N ASP A 26 -30.91 -3.45 2.56
CA ASP A 26 -30.28 -2.19 2.12
C ASP A 26 -29.25 -2.35 1.00
N LEU A 27 -28.75 -3.57 0.74
CA LEU A 27 -27.86 -3.82 -0.41
C LEU A 27 -28.61 -4.12 -1.72
N PHE A 28 -29.93 -4.33 -1.67
CA PHE A 28 -30.80 -4.49 -2.86
C PHE A 28 -31.55 -3.20 -3.23
N GLY A 29 -31.33 -2.09 -2.51
CA GLY A 29 -32.00 -0.80 -2.72
C GLY A 29 -31.65 -0.08 -4.04
N VAL A 30 -30.58 -0.49 -4.74
CA VAL A 30 -30.16 0.13 -6.01
C VAL A 30 -30.65 -0.63 -7.26
N LEU A 31 -31.25 -1.82 -7.09
CA LEU A 31 -31.81 -2.62 -8.20
C LEU A 31 -33.33 -2.78 -8.15
N TYR A 32 -34.03 -2.05 -7.28
CA TYR A 32 -35.49 -1.90 -7.37
C TYR A 32 -35.84 -0.51 -7.88
N PRO A 33 -36.42 -0.38 -9.09
CA PRO A 33 -36.87 0.90 -9.58
C PRO A 33 -38.05 1.39 -8.71
N SER A 34 -37.96 2.67 -8.29
CA SER A 34 -38.80 3.38 -7.30
C SER A 34 -40.32 3.40 -7.55
N TRP A 35 -40.83 2.81 -8.63
CA TRP A 35 -42.25 2.77 -8.96
C TRP A 35 -43.03 1.66 -8.23
N ILE A 36 -42.36 0.66 -7.64
CA ILE A 36 -43.04 -0.42 -6.87
C ILE A 36 -43.49 0.06 -5.48
N LEU A 37 -42.73 0.95 -4.83
CA LEU A 37 -43.13 1.55 -3.55
C LEU A 37 -44.13 2.70 -3.72
N GLN A 38 -44.12 3.38 -4.87
CA GLN A 38 -45.09 4.43 -5.19
C GLN A 38 -46.49 3.91 -5.56
N TYR A 39 -46.63 2.62 -5.87
CA TYR A 39 -47.93 2.03 -6.21
C TYR A 39 -48.68 1.49 -4.98
N VAL A 40 -47.97 1.16 -3.90
CA VAL A 40 -48.57 0.60 -2.66
C VAL A 40 -49.16 1.69 -1.75
N SER A 41 -48.75 2.96 -1.88
CA SER A 41 -49.34 4.06 -1.09
C SER A 41 -50.66 4.61 -1.63
N ARG A 42 -51.08 4.24 -2.86
CA ARG A 42 -52.33 4.72 -3.47
C ARG A 42 -53.56 3.87 -3.20
N GLU A 43 -53.45 2.71 -2.57
CA GLU A 43 -54.59 1.81 -2.26
C GLU A 43 -54.94 1.70 -0.76
N THR A 44 -54.48 2.61 0.09
CA THR A 44 -54.86 2.63 1.52
C THR A 44 -56.13 3.44 1.82
N GLN A 45 -57.16 3.28 0.98
CA GLN A 45 -58.53 3.73 1.24
C GLN A 45 -59.57 2.72 0.70
N ALA A 46 -59.64 1.51 1.27
CA ALA A 46 -60.86 0.68 1.26
C ALA A 46 -60.71 -0.51 2.22
N GLY A 47 -61.61 -0.58 3.21
CA GLY A 47 -61.64 -1.66 4.20
C GLY A 47 -62.20 -2.98 3.67
N ARG A 48 -61.82 -4.07 4.37
CA ARG A 48 -62.39 -5.44 4.40
C ARG A 48 -62.08 -6.46 3.31
N ALA A 49 -61.39 -6.14 2.20
CA ALA A 49 -60.96 -7.16 1.22
C ALA A 49 -59.53 -7.73 1.42
N GLN A 50 -58.87 -7.43 2.55
CA GLN A 50 -57.40 -7.51 2.67
C GLN A 50 -56.78 -8.85 3.07
N ILE A 51 -57.54 -9.86 3.55
CA ILE A 51 -56.91 -11.08 4.12
C ILE A 51 -56.56 -12.12 3.03
N ASN A 52 -57.38 -12.25 1.99
CA ASN A 52 -57.17 -13.26 0.92
C ASN A 52 -56.15 -12.82 -0.14
N VAL A 53 -56.03 -11.52 -0.42
CA VAL A 53 -55.03 -10.98 -1.36
C VAL A 53 -53.62 -11.07 -0.74
N ARG A 54 -53.48 -10.75 0.54
CA ARG A 54 -52.20 -10.82 1.27
C ARG A 54 -51.66 -12.26 1.33
N ARG A 55 -52.52 -13.25 1.62
CA ARG A 55 -52.14 -14.69 1.56
C ARG A 55 -51.75 -15.18 0.17
N ARG A 56 -52.34 -14.62 -0.90
CA ARG A 56 -52.02 -14.99 -2.29
C ARG A 56 -50.65 -14.45 -2.71
N VAL A 57 -50.36 -13.19 -2.38
CA VAL A 57 -49.06 -12.53 -2.62
C VAL A 57 -47.93 -13.19 -1.81
N GLU A 58 -48.18 -13.59 -0.56
CA GLU A 58 -47.19 -14.30 0.27
C GLU A 58 -46.84 -15.70 -0.25
N LYS A 59 -47.77 -16.35 -0.95
CA LYS A 59 -47.61 -17.69 -1.55
C LYS A 59 -46.84 -17.61 -2.86
N GLU A 60 -47.10 -16.57 -3.68
CA GLU A 60 -46.35 -16.28 -4.91
C GLU A 60 -44.92 -15.83 -4.61
N ARG A 61 -44.70 -15.02 -3.56
CA ARG A 61 -43.37 -14.64 -3.06
C ARG A 61 -42.52 -15.85 -2.65
N ARG A 62 -43.11 -16.86 -1.99
CA ARG A 62 -42.42 -18.11 -1.59
C ARG A 62 -42.03 -19.00 -2.78
N ILE A 63 -42.81 -18.99 -3.85
CA ILE A 63 -42.52 -19.76 -5.08
C ILE A 63 -41.38 -19.11 -5.87
N LEU A 64 -41.38 -17.78 -5.98
CA LEU A 64 -40.28 -17.00 -6.56
C LEU A 64 -38.97 -17.22 -5.78
N ILE A 65 -39.00 -17.17 -4.45
CA ILE A 65 -37.82 -17.42 -3.60
C ILE A 65 -37.25 -18.83 -3.84
N ARG A 66 -38.09 -19.87 -3.93
CA ARG A 66 -37.63 -21.26 -4.17
C ARG A 66 -37.06 -21.52 -5.58
N LEU A 67 -37.47 -20.77 -6.59
CA LEU A 67 -36.94 -20.87 -7.96
C LEU A 67 -35.60 -20.14 -8.13
N PHE A 68 -35.36 -19.07 -7.36
CA PHE A 68 -34.14 -18.26 -7.46
C PHE A 68 -33.01 -18.73 -6.52
N ILE A 69 -33.31 -19.46 -5.43
CA ILE A 69 -32.30 -19.97 -4.48
C ILE A 69 -31.18 -20.80 -5.14
N PRO A 70 -31.42 -21.73 -6.07
CA PRO A 70 -30.33 -22.50 -6.70
C PRO A 70 -29.41 -21.63 -7.57
N VAL A 71 -29.97 -20.63 -8.25
CA VAL A 71 -29.22 -19.68 -9.09
C VAL A 71 -28.42 -18.69 -8.21
N LEU A 72 -29.02 -18.24 -7.10
CA LEU A 72 -28.36 -17.43 -6.07
C LEU A 72 -27.30 -18.19 -5.28
N LEU A 73 -27.42 -19.51 -5.13
CA LEU A 73 -26.40 -20.36 -4.50
C LEU A 73 -25.19 -20.60 -5.41
N ILE A 74 -25.39 -20.71 -6.73
CA ILE A 74 -24.29 -20.78 -7.72
C ILE A 74 -23.57 -19.43 -7.84
N ILE A 75 -24.33 -18.32 -7.86
CA ILE A 75 -23.79 -16.96 -7.81
C ILE A 75 -23.11 -16.70 -6.46
N GLY A 76 -23.71 -17.19 -5.38
CA GLY A 76 -23.19 -17.13 -4.01
C GLY A 76 -21.89 -17.91 -3.84
N ALA A 77 -21.73 -19.09 -4.45
CA ALA A 77 -20.47 -19.83 -4.42
C ALA A 77 -19.35 -19.09 -5.17
N GLY A 78 -19.67 -18.43 -6.29
CA GLY A 78 -18.74 -17.55 -7.00
C GLY A 78 -18.39 -16.27 -6.22
N LEU A 79 -19.37 -15.67 -5.54
CA LEU A 79 -19.18 -14.51 -4.65
C LEU A 79 -18.50 -14.88 -3.33
N ILE A 80 -18.64 -16.10 -2.81
CA ILE A 80 -17.96 -16.59 -1.60
C ILE A 80 -16.52 -16.96 -1.94
N TYR A 81 -16.24 -17.47 -3.14
CA TYR A 81 -14.87 -17.58 -3.65
C TYR A 81 -14.24 -16.19 -3.84
N PHE A 82 -15.03 -15.22 -4.34
CA PHE A 82 -14.61 -13.81 -4.44
C PHE A 82 -14.33 -13.20 -3.05
N VAL A 83 -15.23 -13.38 -2.06
CA VAL A 83 -15.11 -12.86 -0.69
C VAL A 83 -14.08 -13.61 0.16
N SER A 84 -13.78 -14.88 -0.12
CA SER A 84 -12.68 -15.59 0.56
C SER A 84 -11.31 -15.17 0.04
N VAL A 85 -11.19 -14.92 -1.27
CA VAL A 85 -9.95 -14.36 -1.87
C VAL A 85 -9.78 -12.87 -1.55
N PHE A 86 -10.87 -12.09 -1.47
CA PHE A 86 -10.84 -10.69 -1.04
C PHE A 86 -10.76 -10.52 0.49
N GLY A 87 -11.33 -11.44 1.26
CA GLY A 87 -11.32 -11.41 2.73
C GLY A 87 -9.92 -11.61 3.31
N THR A 88 -9.07 -12.37 2.61
CA THR A 88 -7.64 -12.44 2.91
C THR A 88 -6.87 -11.19 2.48
N TRP A 89 -7.38 -10.44 1.50
CA TRP A 89 -6.73 -9.23 0.96
C TRP A 89 -7.06 -7.94 1.75
N ILE A 90 -8.24 -7.86 2.38
CA ILE A 90 -8.65 -6.72 3.24
C ILE A 90 -7.83 -6.63 4.54
N SER A 91 -7.03 -7.65 4.86
CA SER A 91 -6.11 -7.61 6.00
C SER A 91 -4.72 -7.00 5.68
N SER A 92 -4.39 -6.67 4.42
CA SER A 92 -2.98 -6.37 4.07
C SER A 92 -2.69 -5.29 3.01
N SER A 93 -3.63 -4.44 2.56
CA SER A 93 -3.25 -3.34 1.65
C SER A 93 -4.04 -2.05 1.86
N SER A 94 -3.31 -1.01 2.25
CA SER A 94 -3.74 0.37 2.36
C SER A 94 -3.78 1.03 0.98
N TRP A 95 -4.96 1.32 0.41
CA TRP A 95 -5.22 2.51 -0.43
C TRP A 95 -6.74 2.77 -0.51
N GLN A 96 -7.12 4.00 -0.15
CA GLN A 96 -8.47 4.55 -0.10
C GLN A 96 -8.92 5.10 -1.47
N ILE A 97 -10.16 4.81 -1.90
CA ILE A 97 -11.00 5.71 -2.73
C ILE A 97 -12.48 5.53 -2.29
N PRO A 98 -13.34 6.57 -2.42
CA PRO A 98 -14.16 7.08 -1.33
C PRO A 98 -15.37 6.19 -0.97
N PRO A 99 -15.78 6.11 0.29
CA PRO A 99 -16.97 5.35 0.64
C PRO A 99 -18.22 6.16 0.27
N TYR A 100 -19.09 5.60 -0.57
CA TYR A 100 -20.51 5.69 -0.23
C TYR A 100 -20.65 4.87 1.05
N ALA A 101 -20.49 5.56 2.16
CA ALA A 101 -20.55 4.99 3.48
C ALA A 101 -21.96 4.45 3.73
N LEU A 102 -22.06 3.15 4.00
CA LEU A 102 -22.87 2.75 5.14
C LEU A 102 -22.13 3.32 6.36
N HIS A 103 -22.40 4.58 6.69
CA HIS A 103 -21.88 5.18 7.91
C HIS A 103 -22.46 4.39 9.07
N LEU A 104 -21.63 3.64 9.80
CA LEU A 104 -21.83 3.54 11.24
C LEU A 104 -21.81 4.99 11.73
N THR A 105 -22.98 5.55 12.00
CA THR A 105 -23.11 6.94 12.46
C THR A 105 -22.68 6.99 13.91
N LEU A 106 -21.37 7.17 14.13
CA LEU A 106 -20.83 7.50 15.45
C LEU A 106 -21.46 8.82 15.92
N SER A 107 -21.78 8.90 17.21
CA SER A 107 -22.42 10.10 17.77
C SER A 107 -21.43 11.22 18.12
N PHE A 108 -20.14 10.90 18.17
CA PHE A 108 -19.04 11.80 18.54
C PHE A 108 -18.04 11.94 17.38
N ASN A 109 -17.23 13.00 17.42
CA ASN A 109 -16.14 13.20 16.47
C ASN A 109 -14.89 12.41 16.89
N GLN A 110 -14.43 11.50 16.03
CA GLN A 110 -13.10 10.89 16.06
C GLN A 110 -12.33 11.31 14.80
N PRO A 111 -11.78 12.54 14.77
CA PRO A 111 -10.87 12.94 13.70
C PRO A 111 -9.65 12.02 13.66
N LYS A 112 -9.05 11.86 12.48
CA LYS A 112 -7.75 11.19 12.30
C LYS A 112 -6.66 12.23 12.39
N PHE A 113 -5.71 12.08 13.31
CA PHE A 113 -4.59 13.01 13.43
C PHE A 113 -3.28 12.39 12.91
N SER A 114 -2.40 13.24 12.39
CA SER A 114 -0.99 12.87 12.24
C SER A 114 -0.34 12.84 13.64
N PRO A 115 0.66 11.99 13.90
CA PRO A 115 1.37 11.99 15.18
C PRO A 115 1.97 13.36 15.56
N THR A 116 2.20 14.22 14.56
CA THR A 116 2.75 15.58 14.71
C THR A 116 1.68 16.68 14.75
N ALA A 117 0.39 16.36 14.77
CA ALA A 117 -0.68 17.37 14.74
C ALA A 117 -0.56 18.40 15.87
N THR A 118 -0.60 19.69 15.55
CA THR A 118 -0.51 20.76 16.56
C THR A 118 -1.79 21.57 16.61
N TRP A 119 -2.02 22.21 17.76
CA TRP A 119 -3.09 23.16 17.95
C TRP A 119 -2.48 24.54 18.23
N ASN A 120 -3.21 25.59 17.90
CA ASN A 120 -2.78 26.93 18.22
C ASN A 120 -2.54 27.09 19.73
N SER A 121 -1.53 27.87 20.11
CA SER A 121 -1.16 28.05 21.51
C SER A 121 -2.19 28.85 22.31
N ASN A 122 -2.98 29.71 21.65
CA ASN A 122 -3.98 30.57 22.28
C ASN A 122 -5.40 30.05 22.04
N GLY A 123 -6.10 29.73 23.11
CA GLY A 123 -7.49 29.34 23.11
C GLY A 123 -8.44 30.51 22.88
N ILE A 124 -9.52 30.24 22.18
CA ILE A 124 -10.64 31.15 21.95
C ILE A 124 -11.73 30.81 22.98
N THR A 125 -12.15 31.77 23.80
CA THR A 125 -13.28 31.54 24.71
C THR A 125 -14.58 31.54 23.92
N VAL A 126 -15.24 30.38 23.85
CA VAL A 126 -16.49 30.20 23.09
C VAL A 126 -17.72 30.44 23.96
N ALA A 127 -17.64 30.12 25.25
CA ALA A 127 -18.68 30.42 26.22
C ALA A 127 -18.07 30.79 27.57
N ASN A 128 -18.59 31.83 28.20
CA ASN A 128 -18.17 32.28 29.53
C ASN A 128 -19.17 31.85 30.61
N GLN A 129 -18.88 32.18 31.86
CA GLN A 129 -19.71 31.84 33.02
C GLN A 129 -21.18 32.28 32.88
N LEU A 130 -21.49 33.36 32.15
CA LEU A 130 -22.87 33.82 31.96
C LEU A 130 -23.69 32.84 31.13
N ILE A 131 -23.05 32.11 30.21
CA ILE A 131 -23.71 31.16 29.30
C ILE A 131 -23.74 29.76 29.93
N VAL A 132 -22.61 29.27 30.45
CA VAL A 132 -22.48 27.88 30.92
C VAL A 132 -22.62 27.71 32.44
N GLY A 133 -22.71 28.81 33.19
CA GLY A 133 -22.73 28.77 34.66
C GLY A 133 -21.34 28.62 35.27
N LYS A 134 -21.29 28.49 36.60
CA LYS A 134 -20.05 28.18 37.33
C LYS A 134 -19.69 26.71 37.19
N ASP A 135 -18.39 26.43 37.18
CA ASP A 135 -17.80 25.09 37.20
C ASP A 135 -18.31 24.15 36.09
N PRO A 136 -18.16 24.51 34.80
CA PRO A 136 -18.53 23.61 33.71
C PRO A 136 -17.63 22.36 33.72
N ILE A 137 -18.25 21.18 33.76
CA ILE A 137 -17.56 19.90 33.84
C ILE A 137 -17.79 19.09 32.55
N ALA A 138 -19.05 18.91 32.18
CA ALA A 138 -19.47 18.05 31.09
C ALA A 138 -19.63 18.82 29.78
N ILE A 139 -18.88 18.41 28.76
CA ILE A 139 -18.99 18.93 27.39
C ILE A 139 -19.03 17.78 26.39
N PHE A 140 -19.87 17.91 25.38
CA PHE A 140 -19.91 17.00 24.24
C PHE A 140 -20.09 17.81 22.95
N VAL A 141 -19.38 17.43 21.89
CA VAL A 141 -19.55 18.01 20.55
C VAL A 141 -19.91 16.89 19.59
N ASN A 142 -21.11 16.97 19.01
CA ASN A 142 -21.60 15.94 18.09
C ASN A 142 -21.00 16.09 16.67
N THR A 143 -21.33 15.15 15.79
CA THR A 143 -20.85 15.14 14.39
C THR A 143 -21.33 16.31 13.52
N ASN A 144 -22.30 17.09 14.01
CA ASN A 144 -22.80 18.33 13.38
C ASN A 144 -22.19 19.60 14.01
N ASN A 145 -21.16 19.47 14.84
CA ASN A 145 -20.52 20.55 15.60
C ASN A 145 -21.48 21.35 16.49
N THR A 146 -22.54 20.72 16.98
CA THR A 146 -23.38 21.26 18.04
C THR A 146 -22.71 20.96 19.39
N ILE A 147 -22.56 22.00 20.22
CA ILE A 147 -21.90 21.94 21.52
C ILE A 147 -22.98 21.78 22.60
N TYR A 148 -22.81 20.78 23.47
CA TYR A 148 -23.70 20.47 24.58
C TYR A 148 -22.92 20.63 25.88
N VAL A 149 -23.42 21.45 26.79
CA VAL A 149 -22.82 21.63 28.11
C VAL A 149 -23.91 21.53 29.18
N ALA A 150 -23.63 20.77 30.23
CA ALA A 150 -24.50 20.72 31.40
C ALA A 150 -24.12 21.81 32.39
N ASN A 151 -25.09 22.66 32.72
CA ASN A 151 -24.93 23.71 33.73
C ASN A 151 -25.35 23.15 35.09
N GLN A 152 -24.36 22.96 35.97
CA GLN A 152 -24.55 22.35 37.28
C GLN A 152 -25.32 23.23 38.27
N GLN A 153 -25.24 24.55 38.12
CA GLN A 153 -25.87 25.50 39.03
C GLN A 153 -27.37 25.62 38.77
N ASN A 154 -27.77 25.61 37.50
CA ASN A 154 -29.16 25.85 37.10
C ASN A 154 -29.91 24.56 36.72
N ASN A 155 -29.25 23.40 36.77
CA ASN A 155 -29.82 22.10 36.39
C ASN A 155 -30.41 22.10 34.96
N ILE A 156 -29.68 22.67 34.02
CA ILE A 156 -30.09 22.76 32.60
C ILE A 156 -29.00 22.20 31.69
N ILE A 157 -29.40 21.80 30.48
CA ILE A 157 -28.49 21.52 29.36
C ILE A 157 -28.56 22.69 28.39
N VAL A 158 -27.42 23.31 28.13
CA VAL A 158 -27.28 24.41 27.18
C VAL A 158 -26.70 23.84 25.89
N MET A 159 -27.37 24.13 24.78
CA MET A 159 -26.98 23.66 23.44
C MET A 159 -26.79 24.87 22.55
N TRP A 160 -25.73 24.87 21.74
CA TRP A 160 -25.53 25.89 20.73
C TRP A 160 -24.75 25.38 19.54
N GLN A 161 -24.97 26.02 18.39
CA GLN A 161 -24.21 25.73 17.19
C GLN A 161 -22.87 26.47 17.24
N GLU A 162 -21.82 25.81 16.78
CA GLU A 162 -20.51 26.43 16.61
C GLU A 162 -20.62 27.74 15.77
N GLY A 163 -20.08 28.85 16.31
CA GLY A 163 -20.13 30.18 15.67
C GLY A 163 -21.33 31.06 16.08
N SER A 164 -22.30 30.53 16.81
CA SER A 164 -23.38 31.33 17.40
C SER A 164 -22.95 32.02 18.70
N LEU A 165 -23.37 33.27 18.89
CA LEU A 165 -23.17 34.01 20.15
C LEU A 165 -24.17 33.63 21.25
N ASN A 166 -25.31 33.02 20.87
CA ASN A 166 -26.39 32.68 21.80
C ASN A 166 -26.73 31.17 21.77
N PRO A 167 -27.23 30.60 22.89
CA PRO A 167 -27.78 29.25 22.94
C PRO A 167 -28.88 29.02 21.90
N SER A 168 -28.79 27.91 21.16
CA SER A 168 -29.85 27.53 20.20
C SER A 168 -31.05 26.91 20.90
N LYS A 169 -30.83 26.21 22.03
CA LYS A 169 -31.89 25.63 22.85
C LYS A 169 -31.39 25.37 24.26
N ILE A 170 -32.25 25.61 25.24
CA ILE A 170 -32.02 25.31 26.65
C ILE A 170 -33.02 24.23 27.05
N ILE A 171 -32.52 23.13 27.62
CA ILE A 171 -33.36 22.02 28.09
C ILE A 171 -33.40 22.05 29.61
N HIS A 172 -34.60 22.19 30.15
CA HIS A 172 -34.88 22.08 31.57
C HIS A 172 -35.29 20.64 31.88
N GLY A 173 -34.59 20.00 32.82
CA GLY A 173 -34.95 18.68 33.31
C GLY A 173 -35.07 18.66 34.82
N ASN A 174 -35.74 17.64 35.34
CA ASN A 174 -35.81 17.38 36.78
C ASN A 174 -34.63 16.50 37.21
N PHE A 175 -33.42 16.96 36.89
CA PHE A 175 -32.17 16.38 37.37
C PHE A 175 -31.43 17.38 38.23
N THR A 176 -30.51 16.91 39.05
CA THR A 176 -29.77 17.74 40.01
C THR A 176 -28.28 17.62 39.76
N ARG A 177 -27.58 18.76 39.66
CA ARG A 177 -26.11 18.88 39.61
C ARG A 177 -25.40 17.83 38.72
N PRO A 178 -25.75 17.76 37.43
CA PRO A 178 -25.27 16.72 36.52
C PRO A 178 -23.73 16.73 36.37
N GLN A 179 -23.09 15.57 36.55
CA GLN A 179 -21.63 15.46 36.46
C GLN A 179 -21.12 15.14 35.05
N SER A 180 -21.92 14.45 34.25
CA SER A 180 -21.55 14.03 32.89
C SER A 180 -22.77 13.98 31.97
N LEU A 181 -22.50 14.04 30.67
CA LEU A 181 -23.51 13.88 29.62
C LEU A 181 -22.91 13.14 28.42
N PHE A 182 -23.76 12.47 27.65
CA PHE A 182 -23.40 11.86 26.36
C PHE A 182 -24.56 12.01 25.38
N VAL A 183 -24.27 12.31 24.12
CA VAL A 183 -25.30 12.49 23.09
C VAL A 183 -25.14 11.40 22.03
N THR A 184 -26.26 10.79 21.61
CA THR A 184 -26.30 9.74 20.57
C THR A 184 -26.52 10.33 19.18
N SER A 185 -26.33 9.54 18.12
CA SER A 185 -26.49 9.98 16.73
C SER A 185 -27.92 10.40 16.38
N ASN A 186 -28.91 9.88 17.12
CA ASN A 186 -30.31 10.27 17.01
C ASN A 186 -30.66 11.55 17.78
N GLY A 187 -29.69 12.15 18.48
CA GLY A 187 -29.86 13.39 19.25
C GLY A 187 -30.33 13.21 20.70
N ASP A 188 -30.54 11.98 21.16
CA ASP A 188 -30.90 11.73 22.56
C ASP A 188 -29.73 12.02 23.49
N ILE A 189 -30.04 12.62 24.65
CA ILE A 189 -29.05 13.06 25.63
C ILE A 189 -29.18 12.21 26.88
N TYR A 190 -28.10 11.52 27.25
CA TYR A 190 -27.96 10.81 28.52
C TYR A 190 -27.28 11.72 29.51
N ILE A 191 -27.84 11.86 30.70
CA ILE A 191 -27.36 12.78 31.72
C ILE A 191 -27.43 12.15 33.12
N ASP A 192 -26.39 12.38 33.90
CA ASP A 192 -26.31 12.01 35.31
C ASP A 192 -27.27 12.87 36.15
N ASP A 193 -27.96 12.25 37.12
CA ASP A 193 -28.87 12.92 38.05
C ASP A 193 -28.37 12.85 39.50
N SER A 194 -27.08 13.13 39.69
CA SER A 194 -26.37 13.14 40.97
C SER A 194 -26.53 11.93 41.90
N ILE A 195 -25.79 11.98 43.01
CA ILE A 195 -25.87 11.00 44.08
C ILE A 195 -27.19 11.07 44.87
N ILE A 196 -27.89 12.20 44.84
CA ILE A 196 -29.13 12.38 45.62
C ILE A 196 -30.26 11.57 45.01
N ASN A 197 -30.41 11.61 43.68
CA ASN A 197 -31.46 10.86 42.99
C ASN A 197 -30.97 9.49 42.48
N GLY A 198 -29.65 9.29 42.35
CA GLY A 198 -29.06 7.97 42.11
C GLY A 198 -29.52 7.32 40.80
N ARG A 199 -29.59 8.09 39.71
CA ARG A 199 -30.07 7.61 38.41
C ARG A 199 -29.41 8.31 37.24
N VAL A 200 -29.50 7.68 36.06
CA VAL A 200 -29.18 8.27 34.76
C VAL A 200 -30.49 8.47 34.01
N GLN A 201 -30.70 9.69 33.52
CA GLN A 201 -31.86 10.04 32.70
C GLN A 201 -31.47 10.09 31.22
N ARG A 202 -32.39 9.69 30.34
CA ARG A 202 -32.32 9.91 28.89
C ARG A 202 -33.39 10.93 28.52
N TRP A 203 -32.96 12.04 27.94
CA TRP A 203 -33.82 12.96 27.23
C TRP A 203 -34.01 12.47 25.80
N ILE A 204 -35.26 12.20 25.41
CA ILE A 204 -35.62 11.70 24.09
C ILE A 204 -35.88 12.91 23.18
N ALA A 205 -35.06 13.08 22.14
CA ALA A 205 -35.11 14.25 21.27
C ALA A 205 -36.43 14.36 20.48
N GLU A 206 -36.99 13.23 20.05
CA GLU A 206 -38.23 13.17 19.28
C GLU A 206 -39.46 13.64 20.07
N THR A 207 -39.52 13.28 21.36
CA THR A 207 -40.68 13.57 22.22
C THR A 207 -40.45 14.74 23.18
N ASN A 208 -39.21 15.21 23.33
CA ASN A 208 -38.76 16.17 24.34
C ASN A 208 -39.09 15.73 25.80
N THR A 209 -39.03 14.43 26.10
CA THR A 209 -39.34 13.89 27.44
C THR A 209 -38.13 13.23 28.10
N PHE A 210 -38.11 13.19 29.44
CA PHE A 210 -37.09 12.48 30.22
C PHE A 210 -37.61 11.12 30.68
N VAL A 211 -36.78 10.09 30.53
CA VAL A 211 -37.02 8.75 31.07
C VAL A 211 -35.82 8.26 31.87
N THR A 212 -36.05 7.52 32.94
CA THR A 212 -34.96 6.91 33.72
C THR A 212 -34.45 5.65 33.02
N VAL A 213 -33.15 5.58 32.75
CA VAL A 213 -32.51 4.50 31.98
C VAL A 213 -31.42 3.75 32.74
N MET A 214 -31.12 4.12 33.98
CA MET A 214 -30.24 3.35 34.87
C MET A 214 -30.41 3.85 36.29
N ASN A 215 -30.56 2.96 37.27
CA ASN A 215 -30.49 3.33 38.70
C ASN A 215 -29.08 2.99 39.21
N VAL A 216 -28.36 3.98 39.70
CA VAL A 216 -26.95 3.89 40.11
C VAL A 216 -26.78 4.31 41.56
N LYS A 217 -25.80 3.71 42.25
CA LYS A 217 -25.54 4.00 43.68
C LYS A 217 -24.69 5.26 43.92
N SER A 218 -24.23 5.91 42.85
CA SER A 218 -23.36 7.09 42.88
C SER A 218 -23.51 7.88 41.59
N SER A 219 -23.15 9.16 41.61
CA SER A 219 -22.98 9.96 40.39
C SER A 219 -22.07 9.28 39.38
N CYS A 220 -22.46 9.37 38.11
CA CYS A 220 -21.67 8.98 36.95
C CYS A 220 -20.77 10.15 36.53
N TYR A 221 -19.46 10.03 36.78
CA TYR A 221 -18.49 11.07 36.40
C TYR A 221 -18.08 11.02 34.92
N GLY A 222 -18.38 9.91 34.26
CA GLY A 222 -18.27 9.72 32.83
C GLY A 222 -19.42 8.82 32.37
N LEU A 223 -20.11 9.25 31.32
CA LEU A 223 -21.14 8.49 30.62
C LEU A 223 -20.67 8.26 29.19
N PHE A 224 -20.90 7.05 28.67
CA PHE A 224 -20.59 6.70 27.30
C PHE A 224 -21.60 5.66 26.80
N VAL A 225 -22.06 5.78 25.55
CA VAL A 225 -22.89 4.76 24.90
C VAL A 225 -22.08 4.16 23.75
N ASP A 226 -21.85 2.85 23.78
CA ASP A 226 -21.10 2.15 22.73
C ASP A 226 -21.96 1.84 21.48
N ILE A 227 -21.30 1.32 20.45
CA ILE A 227 -21.93 0.96 19.16
C ILE A 227 -22.99 -0.15 19.27
N ASN A 228 -23.07 -0.85 20.41
CA ASN A 228 -24.06 -1.90 20.68
C ASN A 228 -25.20 -1.41 21.58
N ASP A 229 -25.37 -0.09 21.71
CA ASP A 229 -26.34 0.55 22.60
C ASP A 229 -26.16 0.09 24.07
N THR A 230 -24.92 -0.03 24.54
CA THR A 230 -24.62 -0.26 25.95
C THR A 230 -24.18 1.04 26.61
N LEU A 231 -24.89 1.45 27.66
CA LEU A 231 -24.59 2.62 28.48
C LEU A 231 -23.59 2.25 29.58
N TYR A 232 -22.48 2.98 29.65
CA TYR A 232 -21.45 2.88 30.68
C TYR A 232 -21.50 4.09 31.61
N CYS A 233 -21.20 3.86 32.88
CA CYS A 233 -21.14 4.87 33.94
C CYS A 233 -19.94 4.59 34.85
N SER A 234 -19.07 5.59 35.03
CA SER A 234 -17.99 5.54 36.04
C SER A 234 -18.47 6.08 37.39
N MET A 235 -18.51 5.21 38.39
CA MET A 235 -18.94 5.56 39.74
C MET A 235 -17.71 5.85 40.61
N GLN A 236 -17.37 7.14 40.72
CA GLN A 236 -16.22 7.60 41.49
C GLN A 236 -16.23 7.09 42.94
N ASN A 237 -17.35 7.21 43.65
CA ASN A 237 -17.43 6.85 45.07
C ASN A 237 -17.50 5.35 45.34
N HIS A 238 -17.65 4.53 44.29
CA HIS A 238 -17.71 3.07 44.38
C HIS A 238 -16.56 2.41 43.62
N ASN A 239 -15.56 3.17 43.15
CA ASN A 239 -14.32 2.62 42.58
C ASN A 239 -14.53 1.58 41.46
N GLN A 240 -15.56 1.78 40.62
CA GLN A 240 -15.89 0.87 39.54
C GLN A 240 -16.59 1.58 38.38
N VAL A 241 -16.51 0.97 37.20
CA VAL A 241 -17.29 1.33 36.02
C VAL A 241 -18.36 0.26 35.82
N VAL A 242 -19.60 0.68 35.62
CA VAL A 242 -20.75 -0.20 35.41
C VAL A 242 -21.35 0.02 34.03
N LYS A 243 -22.04 -1.00 33.52
CA LYS A 243 -22.68 -0.97 32.21
C LYS A 243 -24.08 -1.60 32.21
N ARG A 244 -24.92 -1.15 31.28
CA ARG A 244 -26.27 -1.68 31.03
C ARG A 244 -26.55 -1.67 29.53
N SER A 245 -27.09 -2.76 28.99
CA SER A 245 -27.61 -2.78 27.62
C SER A 245 -28.94 -2.03 27.56
N LEU A 246 -29.09 -1.12 26.59
CA LEU A 246 -30.30 -0.36 26.36
C LEU A 246 -31.35 -1.13 25.53
N ASN A 247 -30.96 -2.26 24.94
CA ASN A 247 -31.84 -3.14 24.16
C ASN A 247 -32.78 -4.00 25.03
N ASP A 248 -32.55 -4.06 26.35
CA ASP A 248 -33.43 -4.72 27.30
C ASP A 248 -34.18 -3.68 28.17
N PRO A 249 -35.41 -3.28 27.78
CA PRO A 249 -36.18 -2.30 28.52
C PRO A 249 -36.71 -2.83 29.87
N LEU A 250 -36.67 -4.14 30.12
CA LEU A 250 -37.20 -4.76 31.34
C LEU A 250 -36.17 -4.81 32.48
N MET A 251 -34.89 -4.56 32.19
CA MET A 251 -33.80 -4.70 33.17
C MET A 251 -33.19 -3.34 33.57
N ASN A 252 -33.67 -2.74 34.67
CA ASN A 252 -33.10 -1.47 35.20
C ASN A 252 -31.77 -1.62 35.97
N SER A 253 -31.33 -2.85 36.21
CA SER A 253 -30.10 -3.16 36.96
C SER A 253 -28.87 -3.20 36.07
N TYR A 254 -27.78 -2.56 36.51
CA TYR A 254 -26.48 -2.56 35.82
C TYR A 254 -25.61 -3.78 36.20
N ARG A 255 -24.54 -4.01 35.43
CA ARG A 255 -23.47 -4.98 35.72
C ARG A 255 -22.12 -4.27 35.82
N VAL A 256 -21.15 -4.85 36.53
CA VAL A 256 -19.79 -4.31 36.61
C VAL A 256 -19.06 -4.53 35.28
N ALA A 257 -18.42 -3.47 34.77
CA ALA A 257 -17.60 -3.49 33.58
C ALA A 257 -16.10 -3.50 33.92
N ALA A 258 -15.68 -2.72 34.93
CA ALA A 258 -14.31 -2.63 35.40
C ALA A 258 -14.26 -2.20 36.87
N GLY A 259 -13.21 -2.59 37.61
CA GLY A 259 -13.06 -2.33 39.04
C GLY A 259 -13.82 -3.33 39.92
N THR A 260 -13.29 -3.64 41.11
CA THR A 260 -13.90 -4.58 42.06
C THR A 260 -14.90 -3.94 43.03
N GLY A 261 -15.09 -2.62 42.96
CA GLY A 261 -15.87 -1.88 43.95
C GLY A 261 -15.07 -1.40 45.16
N THR A 262 -13.81 -1.84 45.30
CA THR A 262 -12.90 -1.47 46.38
C THR A 262 -11.77 -0.59 45.84
N GLU A 263 -11.42 0.47 46.59
CA GLU A 263 -10.29 1.33 46.25
C GLU A 263 -8.98 0.53 46.29
N GLY A 264 -8.14 0.70 45.27
CA GLY A 264 -6.82 0.07 45.25
C GLY A 264 -6.08 0.30 43.93
N SER A 265 -4.82 -0.14 43.88
CA SER A 265 -3.89 0.11 42.77
C SER A 265 -3.54 -1.12 41.94
N VAL A 266 -4.04 -2.30 42.31
CA VAL A 266 -3.89 -3.55 41.54
C VAL A 266 -4.60 -3.42 40.18
N SER A 267 -4.23 -4.22 39.18
CA SER A 267 -4.73 -4.09 37.80
C SER A 267 -6.25 -4.22 37.63
N ASN A 268 -6.94 -4.96 38.50
CA ASN A 268 -8.41 -5.06 38.50
C ASN A 268 -9.10 -4.08 39.47
N GLN A 269 -8.34 -3.27 40.21
CA GLN A 269 -8.86 -2.27 41.15
C GLN A 269 -8.71 -0.86 40.55
N LEU A 270 -9.62 0.03 40.94
CA LEU A 270 -9.64 1.43 40.53
C LEU A 270 -9.71 2.30 41.78
N ALA A 271 -9.23 3.54 41.69
CA ALA A 271 -9.34 4.57 42.71
C ALA A 271 -9.99 5.82 42.10
N ARG A 272 -11.27 6.01 42.43
CA ARG A 272 -12.09 7.16 42.01
C ARG A 272 -12.08 7.38 40.49
N PRO A 273 -12.53 6.38 39.69
CA PRO A 273 -12.52 6.49 38.22
C PRO A 273 -13.41 7.64 37.74
N ARG A 274 -12.93 8.41 36.76
CA ARG A 274 -13.63 9.57 36.17
C ARG A 274 -13.95 9.35 34.70
N GLY A 275 -13.23 9.99 33.78
CA GLY A 275 -13.46 9.87 32.34
C GLY A 275 -13.37 8.43 31.85
N ILE A 276 -14.27 8.07 30.96
CA ILE A 276 -14.31 6.76 30.29
C ILE A 276 -14.46 6.96 28.79
N PHE A 277 -13.91 6.03 28.03
CA PHE A 277 -14.07 5.97 26.59
C PHE A 277 -14.12 4.51 26.15
N VAL A 278 -15.07 4.17 25.27
CA VAL A 278 -15.19 2.82 24.71
C VAL A 278 -14.96 2.90 23.21
N ASP A 279 -13.99 2.14 22.71
CA ASP A 279 -13.67 2.14 21.28
C ASP A 279 -14.59 1.19 20.48
N VAL A 280 -14.41 1.15 19.16
CA VAL A 280 -15.20 0.29 18.27
C VAL A 280 -14.98 -1.22 18.48
N ASN A 281 -13.89 -1.61 19.14
CA ASN A 281 -13.63 -2.99 19.54
C ASN A 281 -14.26 -3.33 20.90
N LEU A 282 -14.95 -2.37 21.53
CA LEU A 282 -15.49 -2.43 22.88
C LEU A 282 -14.41 -2.46 23.98
N ASP A 283 -13.21 -1.97 23.66
CA ASP A 283 -12.15 -1.77 24.65
C ASP A 283 -12.49 -0.55 25.53
N LEU A 284 -12.48 -0.72 26.85
CA LEU A 284 -12.84 0.31 27.82
C LEU A 284 -11.58 0.96 28.42
N TYR A 285 -11.42 2.25 28.15
CA TYR A 285 -10.38 3.10 28.74
C TYR A 285 -10.95 3.86 29.92
N VAL A 286 -10.26 3.81 31.06
CA VAL A 286 -10.71 4.41 32.32
C VAL A 286 -9.63 5.33 32.88
N ALA A 287 -9.99 6.58 33.15
CA ALA A 287 -9.16 7.53 33.88
C ALA A 287 -9.22 7.17 35.37
N ASP A 288 -8.22 6.41 35.81
CA ASP A 288 -8.06 5.96 37.19
C ASP A 288 -7.41 7.10 37.99
N CYS A 289 -8.24 8.11 38.27
CA CYS A 289 -7.84 9.45 38.66
C CYS A 289 -6.88 9.47 39.85
N PHE A 290 -7.22 8.79 40.95
CA PHE A 290 -6.40 8.83 42.18
C PHE A 290 -5.19 7.90 42.14
N ASN A 291 -5.16 6.95 41.19
CA ASN A 291 -3.96 6.17 40.88
C ASN A 291 -3.08 6.85 39.83
N HIS A 292 -3.41 8.07 39.37
CA HIS A 292 -2.59 8.85 38.45
C HIS A 292 -2.27 8.11 37.15
N ARG A 293 -3.23 7.34 36.63
CA ARG A 293 -3.03 6.47 35.46
C ARG A 293 -4.28 6.33 34.58
N VAL A 294 -4.10 5.78 33.39
CA VAL A 294 -5.18 5.32 32.51
C VAL A 294 -5.10 3.81 32.36
N GLN A 295 -6.21 3.13 32.62
CA GLN A 295 -6.35 1.68 32.54
C GLN A 295 -7.16 1.27 31.31
N LEU A 296 -6.70 0.23 30.62
CA LEU A 296 -7.37 -0.40 29.49
C LEU A 296 -7.92 -1.77 29.90
N PHE A 297 -9.24 -1.95 29.77
CA PHE A 297 -9.93 -3.22 29.98
C PHE A 297 -10.48 -3.73 28.65
N LYS A 298 -10.01 -4.89 28.19
CA LYS A 298 -10.53 -5.54 26.99
C LYS A 298 -11.87 -6.24 27.27
N PRO A 299 -12.70 -6.51 26.25
CA PRO A 299 -13.97 -7.20 26.44
C PRO A 299 -13.81 -8.53 27.19
N LYS A 300 -14.60 -8.71 28.25
CA LYS A 300 -14.63 -9.90 29.14
C LYS A 300 -13.42 -10.07 30.05
N GLU A 301 -12.40 -9.21 29.96
CA GLU A 301 -11.28 -9.20 30.90
C GLU A 301 -11.63 -8.40 32.15
N SER A 302 -11.21 -8.90 33.32
CA SER A 302 -11.41 -8.24 34.61
C SER A 302 -10.17 -7.48 35.10
N TYR A 303 -9.02 -7.68 34.45
CA TYR A 303 -7.75 -7.01 34.76
C TYR A 303 -7.45 -5.95 33.71
N GLY A 304 -7.06 -4.76 34.17
CA GLY A 304 -6.67 -3.65 33.32
C GLY A 304 -5.16 -3.62 33.04
N THR A 305 -4.80 -3.18 31.83
CA THR A 305 -3.41 -2.84 31.48
C THR A 305 -3.20 -1.33 31.58
N THR A 306 -2.16 -0.90 32.29
CA THR A 306 -1.84 0.53 32.42
C THR A 306 -1.24 1.05 31.10
N VAL A 307 -1.99 1.88 30.38
CA VAL A 307 -1.58 2.43 29.08
C VAL A 307 -0.95 3.81 29.16
N ALA A 308 -1.18 4.56 30.25
CA ALA A 308 -0.55 5.86 30.48
C ALA A 308 -0.45 6.19 31.98
N GLY A 309 0.58 6.94 32.38
CA GLY A 309 0.80 7.38 33.76
C GLY A 309 1.44 6.31 34.66
N SER A 310 1.16 6.37 35.96
CA SER A 310 1.86 5.59 36.98
C SER A 310 1.65 4.08 36.82
N GLY A 311 2.74 3.32 36.76
CA GLY A 311 2.70 1.86 36.58
C GLY A 311 2.59 1.40 35.11
N SER A 312 2.79 2.31 34.14
CA SER A 312 2.99 1.92 32.74
C SER A 312 4.37 1.28 32.54
N LEU A 313 4.46 0.28 31.66
CA LEU A 313 5.71 -0.42 31.35
C LEU A 313 6.78 0.51 30.73
N ASN A 314 6.35 1.52 29.95
CA ASN A 314 7.22 2.51 29.30
C ASN A 314 6.72 3.93 29.62
N PRO A 315 7.05 4.50 30.79
CA PRO A 315 6.50 5.78 31.21
C PRO A 315 7.09 6.93 30.39
N THR A 316 6.29 7.48 29.46
CA THR A 316 6.64 8.67 28.67
C THR A 316 6.00 9.95 29.24
N ILE A 317 5.11 9.82 30.24
CA ILE A 317 4.46 10.94 30.91
C ILE A 317 4.10 10.60 32.35
N THR A 318 4.26 11.60 33.23
CA THR A 318 3.67 11.60 34.57
C THR A 318 2.33 12.32 34.53
N LEU A 319 1.24 11.62 34.84
CA LEU A 319 -0.10 12.19 34.92
C LEU A 319 -0.44 12.58 36.35
N ARG A 320 -1.21 13.65 36.53
CA ARG A 320 -1.72 14.09 37.82
C ARG A 320 -3.24 14.19 37.78
N LEU A 321 -3.93 13.23 38.41
CA LEU A 321 -5.39 13.19 38.51
C LEU A 321 -6.11 13.24 37.14
N PRO A 322 -5.85 12.29 36.21
CA PRO A 322 -6.47 12.34 34.88
C PRO A 322 -8.01 12.31 34.96
N THR A 323 -8.69 13.14 34.17
CA THR A 323 -10.16 13.33 34.25
C THR A 323 -10.92 13.00 32.98
N GLY A 324 -10.37 13.30 31.80
CA GLY A 324 -11.01 13.09 30.51
C GLY A 324 -10.13 12.28 29.58
N ILE A 325 -10.75 11.41 28.77
CA ILE A 325 -10.07 10.53 27.81
C ILE A 325 -10.86 10.47 26.51
N ILE A 326 -10.18 10.67 25.38
CA ILE A 326 -10.70 10.43 24.03
C ILE A 326 -9.61 9.77 23.18
N LEU A 327 -10.00 8.87 22.30
CA LEU A 327 -9.14 8.35 21.23
C LEU A 327 -9.43 9.07 19.90
N ASP A 328 -8.40 9.24 19.07
CA ASP A 328 -8.58 9.59 17.67
C ASP A 328 -8.91 8.34 16.81
N ALA A 329 -9.12 8.54 15.51
CA ALA A 329 -9.45 7.43 14.59
C ALA A 329 -8.33 6.38 14.42
N GLU A 330 -7.08 6.71 14.78
CA GLU A 330 -5.92 5.81 14.73
C GLU A 330 -5.59 5.22 16.12
N LYS A 331 -6.46 5.47 17.11
CA LYS A 331 -6.34 5.03 18.51
C LYS A 331 -5.21 5.68 19.30
N TYR A 332 -4.76 6.89 18.92
CA TYR A 332 -3.90 7.70 19.79
C TYR A 332 -4.71 8.29 20.94
N LEU A 333 -4.13 8.24 22.14
CA LEU A 333 -4.78 8.63 23.39
C LEU A 333 -4.60 10.11 23.72
N PHE A 334 -5.71 10.81 23.95
CA PHE A 334 -5.74 12.19 24.39
C PHE A 334 -6.32 12.24 25.81
N ILE A 335 -5.60 12.90 26.71
CA ILE A 335 -5.88 12.86 28.15
C ILE A 335 -5.92 14.28 28.69
N VAL A 336 -6.92 14.56 29.52
CA VAL A 336 -6.92 15.75 30.38
C VAL A 336 -6.16 15.44 31.65
N ASP A 337 -5.01 16.08 31.82
CA ASP A 337 -4.14 15.99 32.98
C ASP A 337 -4.52 17.14 33.95
N PHE A 338 -5.66 16.97 34.63
CA PHE A 338 -6.32 18.00 35.44
C PHE A 338 -5.39 18.63 36.47
N GLY A 339 -4.64 17.82 37.23
CA GLY A 339 -3.75 18.31 38.27
C GLY A 339 -2.53 19.06 37.74
N SER A 340 -2.19 18.87 36.47
CA SER A 340 -1.13 19.61 35.76
C SER A 340 -1.68 20.74 34.88
N ASN A 341 -3.00 20.99 34.88
CA ASN A 341 -3.68 22.02 34.09
C ASN A 341 -3.38 21.97 32.58
N ARG A 342 -3.33 20.76 32.00
CA ARG A 342 -2.97 20.60 30.58
C ARG A 342 -3.75 19.48 29.90
N ILE A 343 -3.72 19.48 28.57
CA ILE A 343 -4.15 18.37 27.73
C ILE A 343 -2.92 17.76 27.07
N VAL A 344 -2.81 16.45 27.11
CA VAL A 344 -1.69 15.69 26.54
C VAL A 344 -2.22 14.70 25.50
N GLY A 345 -1.42 14.42 24.47
CA GLY A 345 -1.76 13.47 23.42
C GLY A 345 -0.60 12.53 23.14
N ALA A 346 -0.92 11.28 22.79
CA ALA A 346 0.06 10.29 22.37
C ALA A 346 0.58 10.57 20.95
N ASP A 347 1.87 10.35 20.75
CA ASP A 347 2.57 10.35 19.48
C ASP A 347 3.51 9.12 19.38
N LEU A 348 4.29 9.03 18.29
CA LEU A 348 5.19 7.91 18.04
C LEU A 348 6.34 7.79 19.08
N ASN A 349 6.63 8.85 19.83
CA ASN A 349 7.70 8.94 20.82
C ASN A 349 7.19 8.98 22.27
N GLY A 350 5.87 8.88 22.49
CA GLY A 350 5.25 8.97 23.82
C GLY A 350 4.17 10.04 23.89
N PHE A 351 3.87 10.55 25.09
CA PHE A 351 2.89 11.63 25.24
C PHE A 351 3.58 12.99 25.20
N ARG A 352 2.98 13.95 24.50
CA ARG A 352 3.36 15.37 24.54
C ARG A 352 2.24 16.24 25.04
N CYS A 353 2.60 17.41 25.55
CA CYS A 353 1.62 18.42 25.90
C CYS A 353 1.10 19.14 24.65
N LEU A 354 -0.22 19.27 24.54
CA LEU A 354 -0.90 19.90 23.41
C LEU A 354 -1.41 21.29 23.76
N VAL A 355 -2.00 21.43 24.94
CA VAL A 355 -2.66 22.66 25.42
C VAL A 355 -2.36 22.87 26.90
N GLY A 356 -2.14 24.12 27.33
CA GLY A 356 -1.87 24.43 28.74
C GLY A 356 -0.43 24.13 29.19
N CYS A 357 0.51 24.04 28.25
CA CYS A 357 1.89 23.63 28.51
C CYS A 357 2.75 24.66 29.27
N TYR A 358 2.19 25.85 29.50
CA TYR A 358 2.86 26.97 30.16
C TYR A 358 2.44 27.11 31.64
N GLY A 359 1.79 26.09 32.21
CA GLY A 359 1.28 26.09 33.57
C GLY A 359 -0.17 26.56 33.66
N GLY A 360 -0.73 26.47 34.88
CA GLY A 360 -2.12 26.82 35.14
C GLY A 360 -2.34 28.34 35.24
N GLY A 361 -3.48 28.83 34.74
CA GLY A 361 -3.84 30.24 34.81
C GLY A 361 -5.06 30.61 33.95
N SER A 362 -5.30 31.92 33.79
CA SER A 362 -6.48 32.47 33.11
C SER A 362 -6.19 33.05 31.71
N GLN A 363 -4.91 33.11 31.31
CA GLN A 363 -4.51 33.57 29.98
C GLN A 363 -5.03 32.63 28.88
N SER A 364 -5.06 33.09 27.62
CA SER A 364 -5.55 32.31 26.48
C SER A 364 -4.74 31.05 26.21
N ASN A 365 -3.44 31.05 26.53
CA ASN A 365 -2.55 29.89 26.38
C ASN A 365 -2.45 29.01 27.62
N GLN A 366 -3.25 29.28 28.65
CA GLN A 366 -3.29 28.56 29.92
C GLN A 366 -4.68 27.96 30.15
N LEU A 367 -4.71 26.90 30.95
CA LEU A 367 -5.94 26.30 31.45
C LEU A 367 -5.94 26.36 32.98
N ALA A 368 -7.11 26.40 33.61
CA ALA A 368 -7.24 26.18 35.05
C ALA A 368 -8.37 25.20 35.33
N GLY A 369 -8.00 24.02 35.86
CA GLY A 369 -8.92 22.92 36.12
C GLY A 369 -9.65 22.43 34.86
N PRO A 370 -8.95 22.05 33.77
CA PRO A 370 -9.61 21.44 32.63
C PRO A 370 -10.21 20.09 33.05
N PHE A 371 -11.47 19.83 32.74
CA PHE A 371 -12.14 18.59 33.18
C PHE A 371 -12.55 17.69 32.00
N GLY A 372 -13.58 18.10 31.25
CA GLY A 372 -14.05 17.44 30.04
C GLY A 372 -13.51 18.12 28.79
N PHE A 373 -13.32 17.35 27.72
CA PHE A 373 -12.98 17.89 26.41
C PHE A 373 -13.64 17.08 25.30
N SER A 374 -13.76 17.65 24.10
CA SER A 374 -14.29 16.97 22.91
C SER A 374 -13.68 17.58 21.65
N PHE A 375 -13.62 16.79 20.57
CA PHE A 375 -13.26 17.29 19.25
C PHE A 375 -14.48 17.75 18.46
N ASP A 376 -14.31 18.73 17.59
CA ASP A 376 -15.22 18.96 16.47
C ASP A 376 -14.82 18.15 15.24
N ARG A 377 -15.62 18.21 14.17
CA ARG A 377 -15.36 17.50 12.91
C ARG A 377 -14.05 17.94 12.22
N SER A 378 -13.57 19.15 12.51
CA SER A 378 -12.31 19.67 11.95
C SER A 378 -11.10 19.30 12.81
N GLY A 379 -11.31 18.65 13.96
CA GLY A 379 -10.27 18.28 14.91
C GLY A 379 -9.85 19.37 15.89
N ASN A 380 -10.62 20.46 16.01
CA ASN A 380 -10.39 21.47 17.04
C ASN A 380 -10.76 20.91 18.42
N ILE A 381 -10.03 21.31 19.47
CA ILE A 381 -10.26 20.86 20.84
C ILE A 381 -11.17 21.86 21.56
N PHE A 382 -12.28 21.39 22.11
CA PHE A 382 -13.12 22.14 23.05
C PHE A 382 -12.90 21.64 24.46
N VAL A 383 -12.65 22.53 25.41
CA VAL A 383 -12.30 22.21 26.80
C VAL A 383 -13.25 22.90 27.75
N ALA A 384 -13.82 22.16 28.69
CA ALA A 384 -14.53 22.70 29.84
C ALA A 384 -13.53 23.01 30.96
N GLU A 385 -13.36 24.30 31.26
CA GLU A 385 -12.52 24.76 32.36
C GLU A 385 -13.36 25.07 33.58
N GLN A 386 -13.20 24.25 34.61
CA GLN A 386 -13.96 24.33 35.84
C GLN A 386 -13.65 25.65 36.58
N ILE A 387 -12.36 25.89 36.88
CA ILE A 387 -11.95 27.00 37.75
C ILE A 387 -12.19 28.36 37.08
N ASN A 388 -11.84 28.47 35.79
CA ASN A 388 -12.08 29.70 35.02
C ASN A 388 -13.54 29.86 34.56
N SER A 389 -14.42 28.88 34.84
CA SER A 389 -15.83 28.87 34.47
C SER A 389 -16.10 29.25 33.00
N ARG A 390 -15.39 28.60 32.08
CA ARG A 390 -15.47 28.89 30.64
C ARG A 390 -15.28 27.64 29.78
N ILE A 391 -15.70 27.74 28.52
CA ILE A 391 -15.39 26.78 27.46
C ILE A 391 -14.38 27.41 26.51
N GLN A 392 -13.21 26.78 26.35
CA GLN A 392 -12.18 27.22 25.40
C GLN A 392 -12.11 26.31 24.18
N LYS A 393 -11.82 26.90 23.02
CA LYS A 393 -11.58 26.22 21.75
C LYS A 393 -10.15 26.47 21.28
N PHE A 394 -9.43 25.39 20.96
CA PHE A 394 -8.11 25.41 20.35
C PHE A 394 -8.21 24.88 18.93
N LEU A 395 -7.71 25.65 17.97
CA LEU A 395 -7.79 25.35 16.55
C LEU A 395 -6.71 24.36 16.15
N LEU A 396 -7.11 23.29 15.45
CA LEU A 396 -6.18 22.40 14.80
C LEU A 396 -5.44 23.19 13.71
N MET A 397 -4.12 23.19 13.79
CA MET A 397 -3.29 23.74 12.74
C MET A 397 -3.39 22.77 11.56
N LYS A 398 -4.06 23.19 10.46
CA LYS A 398 -4.07 22.40 9.23
C LYS A 398 -2.63 22.20 8.78
N ASP A 399 -2.33 21.05 8.15
CA ASP A 399 -1.03 20.71 7.54
C ASP A 399 -0.55 21.71 6.44
N SER A 400 -1.13 22.91 6.36
CA SER A 400 -0.60 24.04 5.60
C SER A 400 0.77 24.53 6.09
N PHE A 401 1.28 24.00 7.21
CA PHE A 401 2.66 24.17 7.64
C PHE A 401 3.34 22.82 7.88
N ALA A 402 3.26 21.92 6.90
CA ALA A 402 4.27 20.87 6.78
C ALA A 402 5.64 21.54 6.64
N LEU A 403 6.62 21.10 7.44
CA LEU A 403 8.03 21.43 7.20
C LEU A 403 8.31 21.22 5.71
N SER A 404 8.83 22.23 5.05
CA SER A 404 9.10 22.21 3.62
C SER A 404 10.23 21.26 3.23
N LEU A 405 10.99 20.79 4.21
CA LEU A 405 12.11 19.86 4.08
C LEU A 405 11.62 18.42 4.19
N ASN A 406 12.10 17.54 3.30
CA ASN A 406 11.86 16.10 3.43
C ASN A 406 12.48 15.55 4.72
N GLN A 407 11.66 14.91 5.55
CA GLN A 407 12.08 14.12 6.71
C GLN A 407 11.61 12.67 6.54
N PRO A 408 12.26 11.88 5.67
CA PRO A 408 11.89 10.49 5.44
C PRO A 408 11.98 9.64 6.73
N LYS A 409 11.01 8.75 6.88
CA LYS A 409 10.94 7.72 7.92
C LYS A 409 12.00 6.65 7.66
N PHE A 410 13.03 6.56 8.50
CA PHE A 410 14.09 5.56 8.39
C PHE A 410 14.04 4.56 9.53
N CYS A 411 14.55 3.37 9.23
CA CYS A 411 14.66 2.30 10.19
C CYS A 411 16.05 2.35 10.83
N ALA A 412 16.23 1.81 12.03
CA ALA A 412 17.51 1.88 12.73
C ALA A 412 18.69 1.36 11.87
N THR A 413 18.45 0.39 11.00
CA THR A 413 19.45 -0.20 10.09
C THR A 413 19.46 0.40 8.67
N ALA A 414 18.92 1.61 8.47
CA ALA A 414 18.85 2.26 7.16
C ALA A 414 20.24 2.38 6.50
N THR A 415 20.39 1.85 5.28
CA THR A 415 21.65 1.94 4.53
C THR A 415 21.45 2.59 3.18
N TRP A 416 22.52 3.20 2.67
CA TRP A 416 22.58 3.79 1.35
C TRP A 416 23.61 3.05 0.51
N ASN A 417 23.43 3.06 -0.80
CA ASN A 417 24.45 2.58 -1.70
C ASN A 417 25.70 3.47 -1.52
N PRO A 418 26.86 2.92 -1.13
CA PRO A 418 28.07 3.71 -0.95
C PRO A 418 28.57 4.33 -2.26
N ILE A 419 28.16 3.79 -3.41
CA ILE A 419 28.51 4.32 -4.74
C ILE A 419 27.44 5.33 -5.17
N ALA A 420 27.83 6.60 -5.26
CA ALA A 420 26.98 7.66 -5.76
C ALA A 420 26.87 7.66 -7.28
N SER A 421 25.70 8.06 -7.77
CA SER A 421 25.52 8.53 -9.15
C SER A 421 25.67 10.05 -9.17
N THR A 422 26.42 10.59 -10.14
CA THR A 422 26.51 12.05 -10.34
C THR A 422 25.20 12.57 -10.92
N PHE A 423 24.48 13.35 -10.11
CA PHE A 423 23.21 13.97 -10.48
C PHE A 423 23.42 15.15 -11.42
N ALA A 424 24.35 16.06 -11.09
CA ALA A 424 24.67 17.20 -11.92
C ALA A 424 26.18 17.49 -11.91
N LYS A 425 26.73 17.75 -13.09
CA LYS A 425 28.14 18.15 -13.29
C LYS A 425 28.27 19.68 -13.28
N GLN A 426 29.50 20.18 -13.16
CA GLN A 426 29.84 21.61 -13.12
C GLN A 426 29.12 22.47 -14.17
N LEU A 427 29.01 21.99 -15.42
CA LEU A 427 28.37 22.73 -16.52
C LEU A 427 26.92 23.15 -16.18
N ILE A 428 26.23 22.31 -15.41
CA ILE A 428 24.83 22.49 -15.03
C ILE A 428 24.74 23.04 -13.59
N ALA A 429 25.46 22.45 -12.63
CA ALA A 429 25.38 22.81 -11.20
C ALA A 429 26.13 24.10 -10.82
N GLY A 430 27.00 24.63 -11.70
CA GLY A 430 27.90 25.73 -11.38
C GLY A 430 29.20 25.26 -10.71
N GLN A 431 30.11 26.20 -10.46
CA GLN A 431 31.38 25.92 -9.77
C GLN A 431 31.19 26.02 -8.25
N ALA A 432 31.77 25.07 -7.52
CA ALA A 432 31.72 24.97 -6.06
C ALA A 432 30.30 25.08 -5.46
N PRO A 433 29.37 24.18 -5.85
CA PRO A 433 28.03 24.17 -5.25
C PRO A 433 28.13 23.90 -3.76
N LEU A 434 27.44 24.71 -2.94
CA LEU A 434 27.57 24.68 -1.47
C LEU A 434 26.27 24.27 -0.78
N ALA A 435 25.15 24.87 -1.21
CA ALA A 435 23.84 24.71 -0.61
C ALA A 435 22.87 24.00 -1.57
N ILE A 436 22.18 22.98 -1.05
CA ILE A 436 21.11 22.27 -1.73
C ILE A 436 19.89 22.17 -0.81
N PHE A 437 18.71 22.31 -1.39
CA PHE A 437 17.45 22.06 -0.70
C PHE A 437 16.55 21.20 -1.57
N VAL A 438 15.95 20.17 -1.02
CA VAL A 438 14.96 19.34 -1.71
C VAL A 438 13.66 19.40 -0.93
N ASN A 439 12.61 19.91 -1.58
CA ASN A 439 11.31 20.10 -0.93
C ASN A 439 10.49 18.80 -0.88
N THR A 440 9.37 18.82 -0.16
CA THR A 440 8.42 17.70 -0.04
C THR A 440 7.88 17.14 -1.36
N ASN A 441 7.99 17.90 -2.45
CA ASN A 441 7.57 17.49 -3.79
C ASN A 441 8.76 16.98 -4.64
N ASN A 442 9.90 16.66 -4.02
CA ASN A 442 11.15 16.25 -4.67
C ASN A 442 11.67 17.24 -5.71
N THR A 443 11.35 18.53 -5.57
CA THR A 443 11.96 19.60 -6.35
C THR A 443 13.28 19.98 -5.71
N ILE A 444 14.35 20.00 -6.52
CA ILE A 444 15.73 20.24 -6.07
C ILE A 444 16.10 21.68 -6.39
N TYR A 445 16.62 22.40 -5.41
CA TYR A 445 17.02 23.80 -5.51
C TYR A 445 18.49 23.94 -5.15
N VAL A 446 19.26 24.60 -6.01
CA VAL A 446 20.69 24.85 -5.80
C VAL A 446 21.02 26.29 -6.15
N GLY A 447 21.76 26.96 -5.27
CA GLY A 447 22.32 28.29 -5.54
C GLY A 447 23.62 28.18 -6.34
N ASP A 448 23.67 28.77 -7.53
CA ASP A 448 24.88 28.92 -8.32
C ASP A 448 25.60 30.19 -7.87
N ARG A 449 26.72 29.98 -7.16
CA ARG A 449 27.47 31.04 -6.49
C ARG A 449 28.13 32.04 -7.44
N GLN A 450 28.52 31.60 -8.64
CA GLN A 450 29.26 32.45 -9.58
C GLN A 450 28.35 33.19 -10.55
N LYS A 451 27.25 32.56 -10.95
CA LYS A 451 26.31 33.14 -11.93
C LYS A 451 25.11 33.81 -11.30
N ASN A 452 25.10 33.99 -9.97
CA ASN A 452 24.06 34.69 -9.20
C ASN A 452 22.64 34.24 -9.57
N ARG A 453 22.42 32.93 -9.58
CA ARG A 453 21.15 32.32 -9.99
C ARG A 453 20.77 31.13 -9.13
N ILE A 454 19.48 30.83 -9.07
CA ILE A 454 18.93 29.63 -8.45
C ILE A 454 18.55 28.66 -9.56
N ILE A 455 19.05 27.43 -9.48
CA ILE A 455 18.78 26.38 -10.43
C ILE A 455 17.81 25.39 -9.78
N ILE A 456 16.73 25.09 -10.50
CA ILE A 456 15.61 24.28 -10.00
C ILE A 456 15.41 23.11 -10.95
N TRP A 457 15.28 21.91 -10.38
CA TRP A 457 14.88 20.68 -11.09
C TRP A 457 13.57 20.17 -10.49
N GLN A 458 12.61 19.82 -11.34
CA GLN A 458 11.44 19.04 -10.94
C GLN A 458 11.65 17.61 -11.39
N GLU A 459 11.49 16.67 -10.45
CA GLU A 459 11.80 15.25 -10.66
C GLU A 459 13.28 15.04 -11.04
N GLU A 460 13.68 13.78 -11.31
CA GLU A 460 15.05 13.42 -11.64
C GLU A 460 15.41 13.72 -13.11
N SER A 461 15.04 14.90 -13.61
CA SER A 461 15.38 15.32 -14.97
C SER A 461 16.86 15.65 -15.10
N VAL A 462 17.47 15.27 -16.23
CA VAL A 462 18.88 15.57 -16.52
C VAL A 462 19.12 17.09 -16.68
N ASN A 463 18.09 17.83 -17.12
CA ASN A 463 18.15 19.27 -17.34
C ASN A 463 17.32 20.04 -16.29
N PRO A 464 17.76 21.25 -15.90
CA PRO A 464 17.00 22.09 -14.97
C PRO A 464 15.69 22.55 -15.58
N THR A 465 14.63 22.60 -14.79
CA THR A 465 13.28 22.97 -15.22
C THR A 465 13.04 24.47 -15.12
N LYS A 466 13.69 25.16 -14.17
CA LYS A 466 13.61 26.61 -14.03
C LYS A 466 14.95 27.16 -13.55
N ILE A 467 15.34 28.30 -14.10
CA ILE A 467 16.50 29.08 -13.64
C ILE A 467 15.99 30.46 -13.26
N ILE A 468 16.23 30.86 -12.02
CA ILE A 468 15.85 32.18 -11.50
C ILE A 468 17.12 33.01 -11.38
N HIS A 469 17.18 34.10 -12.14
CA HIS A 469 18.26 35.06 -12.02
C HIS A 469 17.93 36.06 -10.92
N GLY A 470 18.87 36.31 -10.02
CA GLY A 470 18.74 37.32 -8.98
C GLY A 470 19.96 38.23 -8.94
N ASN A 471 19.84 39.33 -8.23
CA ASN A 471 20.95 40.26 -7.98
C ASN A 471 21.53 40.01 -6.58
N PHE A 472 21.81 38.75 -6.26
CA PHE A 472 22.46 38.36 -5.03
C PHE A 472 23.92 37.95 -5.27
N THR A 473 24.78 38.15 -4.28
CA THR A 473 26.23 37.92 -4.41
C THR A 473 26.69 36.74 -3.57
N TRP A 474 27.21 35.70 -4.22
CA TRP A 474 27.89 34.59 -3.55
C TRP A 474 27.06 33.87 -2.45
N PRO A 475 25.82 33.42 -2.75
CA PRO A 475 24.91 32.83 -1.78
C PRO A 475 25.51 31.62 -1.06
N THR A 476 25.45 31.61 0.26
CA THR A 476 26.02 30.51 1.08
C THR A 476 24.99 29.48 1.53
N SER A 477 23.71 29.84 1.61
CA SER A 477 22.63 28.95 2.03
C SER A 477 21.31 29.27 1.31
N ILE A 478 20.43 28.27 1.26
CA ILE A 478 19.12 28.34 0.63
C ILE A 478 18.11 27.54 1.45
N PHE A 479 16.89 28.05 1.58
CA PHE A 479 15.76 27.36 2.21
C PHE A 479 14.50 27.66 1.42
N VAL A 480 13.65 26.66 1.19
CA VAL A 480 12.38 26.86 0.46
C VAL A 480 11.25 26.50 1.40
N THR A 481 10.17 27.29 1.43
CA THR A 481 8.97 27.03 2.26
C THR A 481 7.94 26.16 1.54
N SER A 482 6.91 25.66 2.25
CA SER A 482 5.85 24.82 1.69
C SER A 482 5.06 25.53 0.58
N ASN A 483 4.94 26.86 0.67
CA ASN A 483 4.28 27.71 -0.32
C ASN A 483 5.15 27.97 -1.57
N GLY A 484 6.39 27.46 -1.59
CA GLY A 484 7.31 27.58 -2.73
C GLY A 484 8.20 28.83 -2.69
N ASP A 485 8.10 29.68 -1.67
CA ASP A 485 8.98 30.84 -1.53
C ASP A 485 10.40 30.42 -1.18
N ILE A 486 11.36 31.08 -1.80
CA ILE A 486 12.79 30.73 -1.70
C ILE A 486 13.51 31.81 -0.92
N TYR A 487 14.08 31.44 0.22
CA TYR A 487 14.95 32.26 1.04
C TYR A 487 16.39 31.95 0.66
N ILE A 488 17.15 32.98 0.33
CA ILE A 488 18.53 32.85 -0.10
C ILE A 488 19.38 33.93 0.57
N ASP A 489 20.55 33.51 1.03
CA ASP A 489 21.57 34.41 1.55
C ASP A 489 22.11 35.28 0.42
N ASP A 490 22.13 36.60 0.61
CA ASP A 490 22.75 37.57 -0.31
C ASP A 490 24.09 38.06 0.25
N GLY A 491 24.86 37.11 0.79
CA GLY A 491 26.30 37.15 0.95
C GLY A 491 26.95 38.32 1.70
N ILE A 492 28.28 38.30 1.64
CA ILE A 492 29.23 39.08 2.45
C ILE A 492 29.15 40.59 2.17
N ILE A 493 28.83 40.97 0.92
CA ILE A 493 28.90 42.36 0.46
C ILE A 493 27.59 43.10 0.75
N ASN A 494 26.44 42.49 0.48
CA ASN A 494 25.14 43.14 0.63
C ASN A 494 24.53 42.99 2.03
N GLY A 495 24.95 41.98 2.81
CA GLY A 495 24.58 41.84 4.22
C GLY A 495 23.08 41.68 4.45
N ARG A 496 22.41 40.83 3.65
CA ARG A 496 20.96 40.61 3.76
C ARG A 496 20.54 39.21 3.34
N VAL A 497 19.32 38.83 3.72
CA VAL A 497 18.62 37.64 3.24
C VAL A 497 17.48 38.10 2.33
N GLN A 498 17.42 37.55 1.12
CA GLN A 498 16.35 37.80 0.18
C GLN A 498 15.34 36.65 0.19
N ARG A 499 14.05 36.99 0.04
CA ARG A 499 12.95 36.06 -0.24
C ARG A 499 12.47 36.30 -1.66
N TRP A 500 12.55 35.27 -2.47
CA TRP A 500 11.84 35.21 -3.75
C TRP A 500 10.42 34.70 -3.49
N ILE A 501 9.43 35.53 -3.82
CA ILE A 501 8.01 35.22 -3.63
C ILE A 501 7.52 34.45 -4.87
N ALA A 502 7.03 33.23 -4.67
CA ALA A 502 6.63 32.35 -5.77
C ALA A 502 5.41 32.86 -6.54
N GLU A 503 4.45 33.46 -5.82
CA GLU A 503 3.20 33.98 -6.41
C GLU A 503 3.46 35.16 -7.36
N THR A 504 4.34 36.08 -6.97
CA THR A 504 4.60 37.32 -7.72
C THR A 504 5.86 37.25 -8.59
N ASN A 505 6.69 36.20 -8.40
CA ASN A 505 8.02 36.05 -8.99
C ASN A 505 8.99 37.22 -8.69
N THR A 506 8.88 37.87 -7.52
CA THR A 506 9.71 39.03 -7.14
C THR A 506 10.61 38.75 -5.94
N PHE A 507 11.78 39.39 -5.88
CA PHE A 507 12.64 39.37 -4.70
C PHE A 507 12.32 40.51 -3.73
N VAL A 508 12.26 40.19 -2.44
CA VAL A 508 12.14 41.17 -1.34
C VAL A 508 13.19 40.89 -0.26
N THR A 509 13.67 41.94 0.40
CA THR A 509 14.61 41.79 1.53
C THR A 509 13.83 41.48 2.80
N VAL A 510 14.16 40.38 3.49
CA VAL A 510 13.42 39.91 4.67
C VAL A 510 14.24 39.95 5.96
N MET A 511 15.56 40.10 5.88
CA MET A 511 16.43 40.23 7.05
C MET A 511 17.72 40.93 6.65
N ASN A 512 18.17 41.90 7.44
CA ASN A 512 19.51 42.47 7.31
C ASN A 512 20.44 41.75 8.28
N VAL A 513 21.60 41.31 7.78
CA VAL A 513 22.56 40.46 8.50
C VAL A 513 23.95 41.07 8.44
N LYS A 514 24.68 41.00 9.55
CA LYS A 514 26.03 41.58 9.68
C LYS A 514 27.15 40.64 9.20
N SER A 515 26.79 39.42 8.80
CA SER A 515 27.66 38.34 8.36
C SER A 515 26.82 37.40 7.48
N PRO A 516 27.39 36.74 6.46
CA PRO A 516 26.67 35.76 5.64
C PRO A 516 26.04 34.66 6.50
N CYS A 517 24.86 34.23 6.09
CA CYS A 517 24.10 33.17 6.74
C CYS A 517 24.58 31.80 6.24
N TRP A 518 25.46 31.14 6.99
CA TRP A 518 25.99 29.82 6.62
C TRP A 518 24.92 28.72 6.70
N GLY A 519 23.83 28.96 7.42
CA GLY A 519 22.63 28.14 7.45
C GLY A 519 21.40 29.03 7.58
N LEU A 520 20.39 28.76 6.76
CA LEU A 520 19.07 29.39 6.82
C LEU A 520 18.02 28.33 7.12
N PHE A 521 17.06 28.68 7.97
CA PHE A 521 15.92 27.84 8.28
C PHE A 521 14.69 28.71 8.58
N VAL A 522 13.51 28.32 8.11
CA VAL A 522 12.24 28.94 8.50
C VAL A 522 11.43 27.91 9.28
N ASP A 523 11.09 28.24 10.53
CA ASP A 523 10.31 27.34 11.39
C ASP A 523 8.80 27.38 11.07
N ILE A 524 8.05 26.49 11.73
CA ILE A 524 6.60 26.36 11.58
C ILE A 524 5.80 27.61 12.01
N ASN A 525 6.44 28.59 12.66
CA ASN A 525 5.85 29.85 13.09
C ASN A 525 6.28 31.03 12.19
N ASP A 526 6.80 30.76 10.99
CA ASP A 526 7.39 31.74 10.07
C ASP A 526 8.48 32.59 10.73
N THR A 527 9.31 31.98 11.58
CA THR A 527 10.51 32.63 12.09
C THR A 527 11.71 32.21 11.26
N LEU A 528 12.39 33.19 10.67
CA LEU A 528 13.61 33.00 9.89
C LEU A 528 14.82 32.99 10.83
N TYR A 529 15.66 31.97 10.73
CA TYR A 529 16.91 31.80 11.46
C TYR A 529 18.10 31.90 10.49
N CYS A 530 19.18 32.49 10.97
CA CYS A 530 20.43 32.67 10.24
C CYS A 530 21.62 32.40 11.17
N SER A 531 22.49 31.47 10.81
CA SER A 531 23.74 31.22 11.52
C SER A 531 24.89 32.07 10.98
N MET A 532 25.49 32.86 11.86
CA MET A 532 26.58 33.79 11.52
C MET A 532 27.90 33.24 12.04
N SER A 533 28.61 32.49 11.18
CA SER A 533 29.85 31.80 11.56
C SER A 533 30.91 32.75 12.15
N THR A 534 31.09 33.93 11.55
CA THR A 534 32.10 34.91 12.00
C THR A 534 31.70 35.72 13.24
N LEU A 535 30.41 35.74 13.57
CA LEU A 535 29.89 36.42 14.76
C LEU A 535 29.50 35.44 15.87
N TYR A 536 29.80 34.14 15.71
CA TYR A 536 29.67 33.13 16.76
C TYR A 536 28.26 33.03 17.38
N GLN A 537 27.23 33.29 16.59
CA GLN A 537 25.84 33.29 17.03
C GLN A 537 24.87 32.90 15.92
N VAL A 538 23.69 32.47 16.31
CA VAL A 538 22.52 32.28 15.44
C VAL A 538 21.50 33.35 15.79
N VAL A 539 21.02 34.09 14.79
CA VAL A 539 20.00 35.12 14.96
C VAL A 539 18.68 34.67 14.34
N LYS A 540 17.57 35.21 14.85
CA LYS A 540 16.22 34.94 14.35
C LYS A 540 15.37 36.20 14.21
N ARG A 541 14.39 36.15 13.32
CA ARG A 541 13.39 37.21 13.10
C ARG A 541 12.05 36.58 12.75
N SER A 542 10.97 37.03 13.41
CA SER A 542 9.61 36.65 13.00
C SER A 542 9.21 37.39 11.72
N LEU A 543 8.63 36.67 10.77
CA LEU A 543 8.15 37.24 9.51
C LEU A 543 6.71 37.76 9.61
N ASN A 544 5.99 37.38 10.67
CA ASN A 544 4.56 37.70 10.88
C ASN A 544 4.33 38.92 11.81
N ASP A 545 5.36 39.43 12.47
CA ASP A 545 5.26 40.59 13.36
C ASP A 545 5.91 41.84 12.74
N PRO A 546 5.12 42.77 12.16
CA PRO A 546 5.64 44.00 11.57
C PRO A 546 6.20 44.99 12.61
N LEU A 547 5.94 44.80 13.91
CA LEU A 547 6.50 45.61 15.00
C LEU A 547 7.91 45.15 15.42
N MET A 548 8.31 43.92 15.07
CA MET A 548 9.67 43.41 15.28
C MET A 548 10.55 43.57 14.04
N ASN A 549 11.06 44.79 13.82
CA ASN A 549 12.08 45.05 12.80
C ASN A 549 13.51 44.66 13.21
N SER A 550 13.75 44.29 14.48
CA SER A 550 15.09 43.93 14.98
C SER A 550 15.32 42.42 15.08
N THR A 551 16.49 41.98 14.63
CA THR A 551 16.96 40.59 14.79
C THR A 551 17.28 40.30 16.25
N ARG A 552 16.91 39.10 16.72
CA ARG A 552 17.19 38.62 18.08
C ARG A 552 18.18 37.46 18.05
N VAL A 553 18.99 37.32 19.08
CA VAL A 553 19.89 36.16 19.22
C VAL A 553 19.06 34.95 19.62
N ALA A 554 19.22 33.85 18.89
CA ALA A 554 18.60 32.56 19.15
C ALA A 554 19.55 31.62 19.89
N ALA A 555 20.83 31.63 19.55
CA ALA A 555 21.88 30.82 20.18
C ALA A 555 23.25 31.49 20.05
N GLY A 556 24.17 31.16 20.96
CA GLY A 556 25.48 31.81 21.05
C GLY A 556 25.43 33.18 21.73
N THR A 557 26.57 33.65 22.24
CA THR A 557 26.68 34.94 22.95
C THR A 557 27.33 36.04 22.10
N GLY A 558 27.67 35.74 20.84
CA GLY A 558 28.47 36.64 20.00
C GLY A 558 29.98 36.55 20.27
N ILE A 559 30.39 35.75 21.26
CA ILE A 559 31.79 35.55 21.66
C ILE A 559 32.20 34.12 21.31
N LYS A 560 33.34 33.99 20.62
CA LYS A 560 33.93 32.68 20.32
C LYS A 560 34.28 31.96 21.62
N GLY A 561 33.78 30.74 21.79
CA GLY A 561 34.17 29.90 22.91
C GLY A 561 33.51 28.53 22.89
N SER A 562 33.83 27.71 23.89
CA SER A 562 33.39 26.32 24.01
C SER A 562 32.42 26.07 25.18
N ALA A 563 32.05 27.11 25.93
CA ALA A 563 31.02 27.02 26.97
C ALA A 563 29.67 26.56 26.38
N SER A 564 28.76 26.07 27.23
CA SER A 564 27.47 25.53 26.78
C SER A 564 26.61 26.56 26.04
N ASN A 565 26.73 27.85 26.34
CA ASN A 565 26.04 28.95 25.67
C ASN A 565 26.89 29.66 24.59
N GLN A 566 28.10 29.20 24.32
CA GLN A 566 29.02 29.79 23.34
C GLN A 566 29.17 28.87 22.13
N LEU A 567 29.42 29.49 20.97
CA LEU A 567 29.64 28.81 19.70
C LEU A 567 30.97 29.27 19.11
N ALA A 568 31.54 28.46 18.22
CA ALA A 568 32.74 28.76 17.46
C ALA A 568 32.56 28.26 16.02
N GLY A 569 32.21 29.20 15.13
CA GLY A 569 31.92 28.91 13.73
C GLY A 569 30.63 28.12 13.51
N PRO A 570 29.45 28.61 13.98
CA PRO A 570 28.19 27.94 13.71
C PRO A 570 27.93 27.84 12.19
N GLY A 571 27.77 26.61 11.71
CA GLY A 571 27.47 26.26 10.33
C GLY A 571 25.97 26.05 10.12
N GLY A 572 25.60 24.93 9.49
CA GLY A 572 24.22 24.54 9.25
C GLY A 572 23.40 24.42 10.53
N ILE A 573 22.11 24.73 10.40
CA ILE A 573 21.14 24.74 11.50
C ILE A 573 19.89 23.97 11.11
N PHE A 574 19.21 23.42 12.11
CA PHE A 574 17.91 22.77 11.95
C PHE A 574 17.02 23.14 13.14
N VAL A 575 15.76 23.47 12.89
CA VAL A 575 14.76 23.74 13.94
C VAL A 575 13.67 22.69 13.87
N ASP A 576 13.44 21.98 14.97
CA ASP A 576 12.41 20.94 15.02
C ASP A 576 10.99 21.52 15.25
N VAL A 577 9.99 20.63 15.26
CA VAL A 577 8.59 21.01 15.50
C VAL A 577 8.31 21.54 16.92
N ASN A 578 9.20 21.29 17.88
CA ASN A 578 9.13 21.86 19.23
C ASN A 578 9.81 23.23 19.33
N LEU A 579 10.35 23.73 18.21
CA LEU A 579 11.16 24.95 18.11
C LEU A 579 12.52 24.82 18.83
N ASP A 580 13.04 23.59 18.94
CA ASP A 580 14.38 23.34 19.43
C ASP A 580 15.39 23.50 18.28
N LEU A 581 16.48 24.23 18.54
CA LEU A 581 17.47 24.63 17.54
C LEU A 581 18.73 23.78 17.67
N TYR A 582 19.05 23.04 16.61
CA TYR A 582 20.28 22.28 16.45
C TYR A 582 21.29 23.11 15.65
N VAL A 583 22.50 23.24 16.18
CA VAL A 583 23.57 24.04 15.58
C VAL A 583 24.82 23.18 15.41
N ALA A 584 25.30 23.08 14.17
CA ALA A 584 26.61 22.50 13.88
C ALA A 584 27.70 23.50 14.27
N ASP A 585 28.42 23.21 15.35
CA ASP A 585 29.44 24.09 15.95
C ASP A 585 30.83 23.64 15.47
N CYS A 586 31.18 24.04 14.24
CA CYS A 586 32.29 23.47 13.47
C CYS A 586 33.62 23.48 14.24
N ILE A 587 34.07 24.63 14.74
CA ILE A 587 35.42 24.74 15.34
C ILE A 587 35.49 23.95 16.64
N ASN A 588 34.39 23.89 17.40
CA ASN A 588 34.31 23.09 18.61
C ASN A 588 34.05 21.59 18.34
N SER A 589 33.94 21.17 17.08
CA SER A 589 33.74 19.76 16.66
C SER A 589 32.57 19.08 17.37
N ARG A 590 31.44 19.79 17.47
CA ARG A 590 30.24 19.32 18.17
C ARG A 590 28.95 19.81 17.52
N VAL A 591 27.84 19.17 17.86
CA VAL A 591 26.49 19.66 17.57
C VAL A 591 25.81 20.03 18.88
N GLN A 592 25.29 21.26 18.96
CA GLN A 592 24.58 21.76 20.13
C GLN A 592 23.08 21.88 19.89
N LEU A 593 22.31 21.47 20.88
CA LEU A 593 20.86 21.61 20.97
C LEU A 593 20.50 22.73 21.94
N PHE A 594 19.88 23.79 21.44
CA PHE A 594 19.28 24.87 22.21
C PHE A 594 17.77 24.64 22.27
N GLN A 595 17.27 24.28 23.44
CA GLN A 595 15.84 24.12 23.63
C GLN A 595 15.14 25.48 23.54
N SER A 596 13.88 25.52 23.10
CA SER A 596 13.12 26.77 22.83
C SER A 596 13.17 27.85 23.95
N ARG A 597 13.37 27.44 25.21
CA ARG A 597 13.50 28.34 26.39
C ARG A 597 14.89 28.35 27.05
N GLY A 598 15.84 27.56 26.56
CA GLY A 598 17.17 27.43 27.13
C GLY A 598 18.17 28.38 26.48
N SER A 599 18.95 29.10 27.29
CA SER A 599 20.10 29.88 26.80
C SER A 599 21.38 29.05 26.66
N ASN A 600 21.40 27.86 27.27
CA ASN A 600 22.53 26.95 27.26
C ASN A 600 22.26 25.81 26.30
N GLY A 601 23.25 25.50 25.46
CA GLY A 601 23.24 24.37 24.55
C GLY A 601 23.60 23.07 25.26
N ILE A 602 22.93 22.00 24.86
CA ILE A 602 23.24 20.62 25.23
C ILE A 602 24.03 20.01 24.07
N THR A 603 25.22 19.47 24.34
CA THR A 603 25.98 18.77 23.30
C THR A 603 25.35 17.41 23.02
N VAL A 604 24.81 17.24 21.81
CA VAL A 604 24.12 16.01 21.38
C VAL A 604 24.98 15.09 20.53
N ALA A 605 26.07 15.62 19.94
CA ALA A 605 27.04 14.83 19.17
C ALA A 605 28.42 15.50 19.18
N GLY A 606 29.49 14.70 19.07
CA GLY A 606 30.88 15.17 19.03
C GLY A 606 31.48 15.49 20.39
N SER A 607 32.46 16.40 20.39
CA SER A 607 33.27 16.72 21.58
C SER A 607 32.43 17.27 22.73
N GLY A 608 32.53 16.64 23.91
CA GLY A 608 31.74 16.98 25.09
C GLY A 608 30.35 16.33 25.18
N SER A 609 30.02 15.39 24.27
CA SER A 609 28.85 14.51 24.44
C SER A 609 29.06 13.50 25.57
N LEU A 610 27.99 13.15 26.28
CA LEU A 610 28.04 12.16 27.38
C LEU A 610 28.48 10.77 26.92
N ASN A 611 28.12 10.37 25.70
CA ASN A 611 28.45 9.08 25.09
C ASN A 611 29.01 9.28 23.67
N PRO A 612 30.31 9.58 23.49
CA PRO A 612 30.89 9.82 22.18
C PRO A 612 31.07 8.49 21.44
N THR A 613 30.23 8.23 20.43
CA THR A 613 30.35 7.03 19.57
C THR A 613 31.14 7.29 18.29
N ILE A 614 31.36 8.57 17.94
CA ILE A 614 32.11 8.99 16.76
C ILE A 614 32.78 10.35 17.02
N THR A 615 33.99 10.53 16.50
CA THR A 615 34.68 11.82 16.49
C THR A 615 34.18 12.67 15.32
N LEU A 616 33.87 13.94 15.57
CA LEU A 616 33.52 14.91 14.53
C LEU A 616 34.72 15.82 14.26
N GLU A 617 34.83 16.31 13.04
CA GLU A 617 35.83 17.28 12.61
C GLU A 617 35.16 18.37 11.76
N CYS A 618 34.88 19.51 12.38
CA CYS A 618 34.12 20.60 11.75
C CYS A 618 32.76 20.15 11.17
N PRO A 619 31.76 19.79 12.00
CA PRO A 619 30.42 19.56 11.51
C PRO A 619 29.87 20.83 10.84
N SER A 620 29.37 20.70 9.60
CA SER A 620 28.93 21.81 8.74
C SER A 620 27.43 21.84 8.47
N GLY A 621 26.75 20.70 8.61
CA GLY A 621 25.31 20.56 8.36
C GLY A 621 24.68 19.60 9.36
N VAL A 622 23.42 19.85 9.72
CA VAL A 622 22.66 19.03 10.66
C VAL A 622 21.20 18.97 10.24
N THR A 623 20.57 17.80 10.34
CA THR A 623 19.12 17.62 10.13
C THR A 623 18.61 16.42 10.92
N LEU A 624 17.29 16.36 11.09
CA LEU A 624 16.57 15.25 11.71
C LEU A 624 15.66 14.57 10.70
N ASN A 625 15.50 13.25 10.84
CA ASN A 625 14.48 12.50 10.12
C ASN A 625 13.15 12.44 10.91
N ALA A 626 12.13 11.74 10.38
CA ALA A 626 10.82 11.67 11.05
C ALA A 626 10.86 10.97 12.43
N GLU A 627 11.82 10.08 12.68
CA GLU A 627 12.05 9.41 13.96
C GLU A 627 13.00 10.17 14.89
N LYS A 628 13.43 11.39 14.51
CA LYS A 628 14.39 12.21 15.27
C LYS A 628 15.79 11.61 15.39
N TYR A 629 16.19 10.73 14.47
CA TYR A 629 17.60 10.40 14.28
C TYR A 629 18.33 11.59 13.64
N LEU A 630 19.50 11.89 14.19
CA LEU A 630 20.35 13.01 13.82
C LEU A 630 21.30 12.63 12.69
N PHE A 631 21.32 13.44 11.65
CA PHE A 631 22.22 13.30 10.52
C PHE A 631 23.11 14.53 10.42
N ILE A 632 24.41 14.31 10.28
CA ILE A 632 25.42 15.36 10.37
C ILE A 632 26.34 15.26 9.17
N VAL A 633 26.64 16.41 8.57
CA VAL A 633 27.74 16.54 7.61
C VAL A 633 29.01 16.83 8.39
N ASP A 634 29.97 15.94 8.28
CA ASP A 634 31.27 16.02 8.94
C ASP A 634 32.28 16.51 7.90
N LEU A 635 32.41 17.83 7.77
CA LEU A 635 33.11 18.49 6.65
C LEU A 635 34.59 18.11 6.61
N GLY A 636 35.27 18.19 7.75
CA GLY A 636 36.71 17.90 7.85
C GLY A 636 37.03 16.45 7.46
N SER A 637 36.17 15.52 7.88
CA SER A 637 36.27 14.11 7.53
C SER A 637 35.63 13.74 6.18
N ASN A 638 35.11 14.71 5.40
CA ASN A 638 34.50 14.51 4.08
C ASN A 638 33.40 13.44 4.01
N ARG A 639 32.54 13.37 5.02
CA ARG A 639 31.51 12.32 5.12
C ARG A 639 30.18 12.83 5.66
N ILE A 640 29.14 12.02 5.50
CA ILE A 640 27.85 12.22 6.18
C ILE A 640 27.62 11.04 7.11
N ILE A 641 27.27 11.34 8.35
CA ILE A 641 27.01 10.37 9.41
C ILE A 641 25.55 10.47 9.84
N GLY A 642 25.03 9.40 10.44
CA GLY A 642 23.70 9.38 11.03
C GLY A 642 23.67 8.56 12.31
N SER A 643 22.83 8.96 13.25
CA SER A 643 22.56 8.19 14.47
C SER A 643 21.56 7.08 14.21
N ASP A 644 21.71 5.96 14.92
CA ASP A 644 20.69 4.95 15.11
C ASP A 644 20.62 4.53 16.60
N LEU A 645 19.92 3.43 16.89
CA LEU A 645 19.79 2.88 18.26
C LEU A 645 21.14 2.53 18.91
N ASN A 646 22.19 2.29 18.13
CA ASN A 646 23.53 1.93 18.58
C ASN A 646 24.52 3.11 18.55
N GLY A 647 24.05 4.33 18.23
CA GLY A 647 24.87 5.53 18.13
C GLY A 647 25.13 6.01 16.70
N PHE A 648 26.15 6.82 16.49
CA PHE A 648 26.49 7.37 15.17
C PHE A 648 27.33 6.41 14.34
N ARG A 649 26.98 6.30 13.05
CA ARG A 649 27.79 5.62 12.04
C ARG A 649 27.93 6.44 10.77
N CYS A 650 28.98 6.14 10.01
CA CYS A 650 29.16 6.72 8.68
C CYS A 650 28.16 6.14 7.68
N LEU A 651 27.54 7.01 6.88
CA LEU A 651 26.53 6.63 5.89
C LEU A 651 27.09 6.71 4.47
N VAL A 652 27.75 7.83 4.13
CA VAL A 652 28.34 8.08 2.81
C VAL A 652 29.65 8.86 2.94
N GLY A 653 30.58 8.66 2.00
CA GLY A 653 31.92 9.28 2.05
C GLY A 653 32.88 8.61 3.05
N CYS A 654 32.61 7.36 3.45
CA CYS A 654 33.38 6.67 4.50
C CYS A 654 34.79 6.22 4.09
N TYR A 655 35.15 6.37 2.81
CA TYR A 655 36.42 5.94 2.24
C TYR A 655 37.43 7.10 2.07
N GLY A 656 37.29 8.13 2.91
CA GLY A 656 38.12 9.33 2.87
C GLY A 656 37.70 10.34 1.78
N GLY A 657 38.39 11.48 1.77
CA GLY A 657 38.14 12.56 0.82
C GLY A 657 38.70 12.27 -0.57
N GLY A 658 37.95 12.59 -1.63
CA GLY A 658 38.41 12.40 -3.01
C GLY A 658 37.33 12.58 -4.07
N SER A 659 37.64 12.16 -5.31
CA SER A 659 36.78 12.36 -6.49
C SER A 659 36.09 11.09 -6.99
N GLN A 660 36.37 9.93 -6.39
CA GLN A 660 35.71 8.66 -6.71
C GLN A 660 34.21 8.70 -6.38
N SER A 661 33.44 7.74 -6.88
CA SER A 661 31.97 7.69 -6.70
C SER A 661 31.54 7.37 -5.26
N ASN A 662 32.42 6.76 -4.46
CA ASN A 662 32.23 6.46 -3.04
C ASN A 662 32.89 7.48 -2.10
N GLN A 663 33.48 8.55 -2.64
CA GLN A 663 34.16 9.60 -1.91
C GLN A 663 33.48 10.96 -2.14
N LEU A 664 33.68 11.87 -1.19
CA LEU A 664 33.22 13.26 -1.25
C LEU A 664 34.41 14.18 -1.01
N ALA A 665 34.34 15.44 -1.45
CA ALA A 665 35.35 16.46 -1.17
C ALA A 665 34.67 17.80 -0.85
N GLY A 666 34.73 18.19 0.42
CA GLY A 666 34.10 19.40 0.96
C GLY A 666 32.57 19.38 0.96
N PRO A 667 31.90 18.33 1.49
CA PRO A 667 30.46 18.35 1.65
C PRO A 667 30.06 19.38 2.73
N PHE A 668 29.30 20.41 2.36
CA PHE A 668 28.85 21.43 3.31
C PHE A 668 27.40 21.24 3.77
N SER A 669 26.52 20.82 2.86
CA SER A 669 25.11 20.58 3.12
C SER A 669 24.66 19.30 2.43
N PHE A 670 23.46 18.83 2.76
CA PHE A 670 22.79 17.77 2.03
C PHE A 670 21.28 17.87 2.24
N SER A 671 20.51 17.17 1.42
CA SER A 671 19.07 17.07 1.59
C SER A 671 18.55 15.71 1.13
N PHE A 672 17.45 15.27 1.74
CA PHE A 672 16.75 14.06 1.35
C PHE A 672 15.69 14.34 0.27
N ASP A 673 15.43 13.35 -0.57
CA ASP A 673 14.14 13.24 -1.26
C ASP A 673 13.14 12.40 -0.43
N GLN A 674 11.88 12.38 -0.84
CA GLN A 674 10.80 11.62 -0.20
C GLN A 674 11.06 10.11 -0.22
N SER A 675 11.89 9.61 -1.13
CA SER A 675 12.29 8.19 -1.19
C SER A 675 13.43 7.85 -0.22
N GLY A 676 14.03 8.86 0.42
CA GLY A 676 15.14 8.71 1.34
C GLY A 676 16.53 8.80 0.70
N ASN A 677 16.65 9.13 -0.59
CA ASN A 677 17.95 9.30 -1.25
C ASN A 677 18.62 10.59 -0.74
N ILE A 678 19.95 10.57 -0.67
CA ILE A 678 20.76 11.70 -0.19
C ILE A 678 21.35 12.44 -1.39
N PHE A 679 21.13 13.75 -1.47
CA PHE A 679 21.78 14.65 -2.42
C PHE A 679 22.81 15.52 -1.72
N VAL A 680 24.04 15.52 -2.23
CA VAL A 680 25.19 16.20 -1.60
C VAL A 680 25.91 17.07 -2.63
N PRO A 681 26.09 18.38 -2.37
CA PRO A 681 27.02 19.21 -3.11
C PRO A 681 28.45 18.80 -2.76
N ASP A 682 29.16 18.31 -3.75
CA ASP A 682 30.54 17.85 -3.66
C ASP A 682 31.44 19.02 -4.13
N GLN A 683 31.60 20.00 -3.23
CA GLN A 683 32.05 21.35 -3.55
C GLN A 683 33.38 21.37 -4.31
N HIS A 684 34.40 20.68 -3.80
CA HIS A 684 35.74 20.70 -4.41
C HIS A 684 35.80 19.92 -5.72
N ASN A 685 34.85 19.01 -5.94
CA ASN A 685 34.70 18.27 -7.20
C ASN A 685 33.71 18.94 -8.19
N ASN A 686 33.15 20.11 -7.86
CA ASN A 686 32.21 20.87 -8.68
C ASN A 686 31.01 20.03 -9.22
N ARG A 687 30.44 19.17 -8.38
CA ARG A 687 29.32 18.30 -8.77
C ARG A 687 28.30 18.13 -7.65
N ILE A 688 27.13 17.59 -8.00
CA ILE A 688 26.12 17.13 -7.03
C ILE A 688 26.03 15.61 -7.15
N GLN A 689 26.22 14.92 -6.03
CA GLN A 689 26.17 13.46 -5.93
C GLN A 689 24.83 13.02 -5.33
N LYS A 690 24.30 11.89 -5.84
CA LYS A 690 23.10 11.23 -5.31
C LYS A 690 23.46 9.84 -4.81
N PHE A 691 23.18 9.57 -3.54
CA PHE A 691 23.31 8.25 -2.92
C PHE A 691 21.93 7.62 -2.75
N LYS A 692 21.76 6.42 -3.30
CA LYS A 692 20.48 5.73 -3.35
C LYS A 692 20.17 5.03 -2.04
N TYR A 693 18.98 5.22 -1.48
CA TYR A 693 18.53 4.50 -0.29
C TYR A 693 18.27 3.02 -0.59
N LEU A 694 18.78 2.12 0.26
CA LEU A 694 18.61 0.68 0.16
C LEU A 694 17.53 0.23 1.16
N LYS A 695 16.27 0.24 0.72
CA LYS A 695 15.12 -0.09 1.58
C LYS A 695 15.15 -1.56 2.02
N ARG A 696 15.73 -1.85 3.19
CA ARG A 696 15.59 -3.13 3.91
C ARG A 696 14.31 -3.10 4.75
N HIS A 697 13.59 -4.21 4.85
CA HIS A 697 12.32 -4.30 5.60
C HIS A 697 12.57 -4.10 7.10
N CYS A 698 11.76 -3.25 7.71
CA CYS A 698 11.94 -2.81 9.09
C CYS A 698 11.00 -3.59 9.99
N ALA A 699 11.47 -4.73 10.47
CA ALA A 699 10.75 -5.51 11.47
C ALA A 699 11.26 -5.10 12.86
N ASN A 700 10.42 -4.40 13.62
CA ASN A 700 10.53 -4.34 15.08
C ASN A 700 10.33 -5.76 15.61
N THR A 701 11.40 -6.46 15.96
CA THR A 701 11.31 -7.75 16.65
C THR A 701 12.40 -7.81 17.71
N SER A 702 11.98 -7.86 18.97
CA SER A 702 12.83 -8.15 20.12
C SER A 702 13.28 -9.60 20.01
N LEU A 703 14.49 -9.83 19.49
CA LEU A 703 15.06 -11.16 19.28
C LEU A 703 15.25 -11.88 20.64
N ILE A 704 14.60 -13.04 20.81
CA ILE A 704 14.71 -13.90 22.00
C ILE A 704 15.89 -14.86 21.81
N LEU A 705 16.66 -15.15 22.87
CA LEU A 705 17.71 -16.17 22.85
C LEU A 705 17.07 -17.56 22.70
N GLN A 706 17.36 -18.27 21.60
CA GLN A 706 16.73 -19.56 21.29
C GLN A 706 17.65 -20.75 21.59
N LYS A 707 18.91 -20.72 21.15
CA LYS A 707 19.79 -21.89 21.24
C LYS A 707 21.27 -21.52 21.22
N THR A 708 22.08 -22.32 21.91
CA THR A 708 23.54 -22.25 21.89
C THR A 708 24.10 -23.57 21.36
N TYR A 709 25.02 -23.50 20.40
CA TYR A 709 25.77 -24.61 19.84
C TYR A 709 27.25 -24.45 20.21
N SER A 710 27.97 -25.53 20.50
CA SER A 710 29.41 -25.45 20.79
C SER A 710 30.13 -26.65 20.16
N SER A 711 31.30 -26.41 19.58
CA SER A 711 32.14 -27.42 18.92
C SER A 711 33.61 -26.95 18.89
N SER A 712 34.52 -27.81 18.44
CA SER A 712 35.94 -27.51 18.28
C SER A 712 36.38 -27.72 16.83
N LEU A 713 37.14 -26.78 16.27
CA LEU A 713 37.87 -27.00 15.02
C LEU A 713 39.23 -27.62 15.36
N SER A 714 39.52 -28.80 14.79
CA SER A 714 40.75 -29.57 15.01
C SER A 714 41.37 -30.00 13.68
N ASP A 715 42.57 -30.57 13.70
CA ASP A 715 43.26 -31.07 12.49
C ASP A 715 42.48 -32.17 11.73
N ASN A 716 41.50 -32.80 12.38
CA ASN A 716 40.63 -33.82 11.79
C ASN A 716 39.45 -33.23 11.01
N ASN A 717 39.23 -31.91 11.07
CA ASN A 717 38.15 -31.24 10.34
C ASN A 717 38.48 -31.12 8.85
N GLN A 718 37.44 -31.05 8.02
CA GLN A 718 37.62 -30.91 6.57
C GLN A 718 38.24 -29.55 6.23
N MET A 719 38.97 -29.49 5.11
CA MET A 719 39.61 -28.27 4.63
C MET A 719 38.96 -27.77 3.35
N TYR A 720 38.94 -26.45 3.16
CA TYR A 720 38.50 -25.82 1.92
C TYR A 720 39.41 -24.65 1.53
N TYR A 721 39.35 -24.28 0.24
CA TYR A 721 40.11 -23.15 -0.31
C TYR A 721 39.28 -21.89 -0.28
N ARG A 722 39.78 -20.80 0.30
CA ARG A 722 39.04 -19.52 0.36
C ARG A 722 39.36 -18.58 -0.80
N ASP A 723 40.64 -18.49 -1.18
CA ASP A 723 41.15 -17.63 -2.26
C ASP A 723 42.12 -18.43 -3.14
N CYS A 724 42.36 -18.03 -4.41
CA CYS A 724 43.31 -18.71 -5.32
C CYS A 724 44.78 -18.74 -4.84
N ASN A 725 45.07 -18.28 -3.62
CA ASN A 725 46.37 -18.39 -2.94
C ASN A 725 46.37 -19.57 -1.96
N THR A 726 47.54 -20.16 -1.74
CA THR A 726 47.70 -21.60 -1.47
C THR A 726 47.34 -22.14 -0.07
N GLN A 727 46.43 -21.50 0.67
CA GLN A 727 46.18 -21.82 2.08
C GLN A 727 44.82 -22.49 2.33
N ASN A 728 44.86 -23.59 3.07
CA ASN A 728 43.70 -24.39 3.46
C ASN A 728 43.14 -23.95 4.82
N PHE A 729 41.81 -23.88 4.94
CA PHE A 729 41.13 -23.54 6.19
C PHE A 729 40.29 -24.70 6.70
N TYR A 730 40.38 -25.01 8.00
CA TYR A 730 39.49 -25.97 8.64
C TYR A 730 38.09 -25.39 8.72
N TYR A 731 37.09 -26.22 8.44
CA TYR A 731 35.69 -25.82 8.54
C TYR A 731 34.82 -26.91 9.15
N GLU A 732 33.70 -26.48 9.71
CA GLU A 732 32.61 -27.32 10.15
C GLU A 732 31.31 -26.87 9.48
N SER A 733 30.49 -27.82 9.03
CA SER A 733 29.20 -27.53 8.40
C SER A 733 28.03 -27.98 9.30
N ILE A 734 27.07 -27.08 9.47
CA ILE A 734 25.93 -27.24 10.38
C ILE A 734 24.67 -26.96 9.58
N GLN A 735 23.78 -27.95 9.48
CA GLN A 735 22.48 -27.78 8.83
C GLN A 735 21.54 -26.98 9.74
N LEU A 736 20.90 -25.97 9.17
CA LEU A 736 19.85 -25.19 9.82
C LEU A 736 18.49 -25.64 9.29
N LYS A 737 17.62 -26.11 10.20
CA LYS A 737 16.21 -26.43 9.90
C LYS A 737 15.32 -25.36 10.51
N VAL A 738 14.66 -24.61 9.63
CA VAL A 738 13.84 -23.44 9.96
C VAL A 738 12.38 -23.85 9.97
N SER A 739 11.72 -23.72 11.13
CA SER A 739 10.33 -24.13 11.33
C SER A 739 9.31 -23.06 10.90
N LYS A 740 9.72 -21.78 10.88
CA LYS A 740 8.93 -20.62 10.44
C LYS A 740 9.82 -19.60 9.74
N SER A 741 9.35 -19.04 8.63
CA SER A 741 10.11 -17.99 7.93
C SER A 741 10.23 -16.77 8.83
N GLY A 742 11.43 -16.21 8.94
CA GLY A 742 11.67 -15.05 9.79
C GLY A 742 13.14 -14.64 9.82
N TYR A 743 13.42 -13.61 10.62
CA TYR A 743 14.79 -13.14 10.84
C TYR A 743 15.47 -13.94 11.96
N TYR A 744 16.70 -14.37 11.68
CA TYR A 744 17.57 -15.11 12.58
C TYR A 744 18.92 -14.39 12.69
N SER A 745 19.40 -14.21 13.92
CA SER A 745 20.71 -13.64 14.22
C SER A 745 21.62 -14.73 14.77
N PHE A 746 22.73 -15.03 14.09
CA PHE A 746 23.74 -15.99 14.52
C PHE A 746 24.96 -15.24 15.03
N ARG A 747 25.40 -15.52 16.25
CA ARG A 747 26.58 -14.91 16.87
C ARG A 747 27.57 -15.99 17.25
N GLY A 748 28.75 -16.01 16.65
CA GLY A 748 29.83 -16.92 17.03
C GLY A 748 30.80 -16.26 18.00
N SER A 749 31.35 -17.02 18.93
CA SER A 749 32.45 -16.60 19.83
C SER A 749 33.33 -17.80 20.18
N GLY A 750 34.64 -17.63 20.28
CA GLY A 750 35.56 -18.76 20.53
C GLY A 750 36.92 -18.33 21.08
N GLU A 751 37.81 -19.30 21.23
CA GLU A 751 39.22 -19.09 21.62
C GLU A 751 40.07 -18.49 20.48
N PHE A 752 39.54 -18.52 19.27
CA PHE A 752 40.06 -17.91 18.04
C PHE A 752 38.96 -17.05 17.42
N ASP A 753 39.30 -16.22 16.42
CA ASP A 753 38.32 -15.41 15.67
C ASP A 753 37.51 -16.31 14.73
N PRO A 754 36.28 -16.70 15.09
CA PRO A 754 35.50 -17.61 14.27
C PRO A 754 34.87 -16.80 13.13
N TYR A 755 34.79 -17.41 11.95
CA TYR A 755 34.22 -16.82 10.75
C TYR A 755 33.06 -17.69 10.26
N GLY A 756 31.91 -17.06 10.02
CA GLY A 756 30.66 -17.76 9.66
C GLY A 756 30.12 -17.38 8.28
N SER A 757 29.68 -18.39 7.52
CA SER A 757 29.01 -18.22 6.23
C SER A 757 27.80 -19.15 6.11
N ILE A 758 26.67 -18.65 5.61
CA ILE A 758 25.43 -19.42 5.38
C ILE A 758 25.28 -19.70 3.89
N TYR A 759 24.98 -20.95 3.56
CA TYR A 759 24.74 -21.44 2.20
C TYR A 759 23.31 -21.96 2.06
N LYS A 760 22.71 -21.80 0.88
CA LYS A 760 21.45 -22.47 0.54
C LYS A 760 21.74 -23.88 0.05
N THR A 761 20.95 -24.84 0.50
CA THR A 761 20.93 -26.26 0.08
C THR A 761 22.17 -27.07 0.46
N LYS A 762 23.39 -26.66 0.08
CA LYS A 762 24.66 -27.35 0.36
C LYS A 762 25.84 -26.38 0.31
N PHE A 763 26.92 -26.70 1.02
CA PHE A 763 28.23 -26.05 0.87
C PHE A 763 29.12 -26.87 -0.08
N ASN A 764 29.78 -26.21 -1.03
CA ASN A 764 30.76 -26.84 -1.92
C ASN A 764 32.18 -26.36 -1.56
N PRO A 765 33.03 -27.18 -0.92
CA PRO A 765 34.38 -26.76 -0.53
C PRO A 765 35.35 -26.52 -1.70
N ARG A 766 35.00 -26.94 -2.93
CA ARG A 766 35.77 -26.64 -4.15
C ARG A 766 35.38 -25.32 -4.83
N ASP A 767 34.17 -24.84 -4.55
CA ASP A 767 33.69 -23.52 -5.00
C ASP A 767 32.88 -22.89 -3.85
N PRO A 768 33.56 -22.20 -2.92
CA PRO A 768 32.93 -21.61 -1.74
C PRO A 768 32.01 -20.44 -2.07
N SER A 769 31.94 -20.01 -3.33
CA SER A 769 30.98 -19.02 -3.81
C SER A 769 29.64 -19.66 -4.23
N GLU A 770 29.64 -20.97 -4.51
CA GLU A 770 28.45 -21.70 -4.94
C GLU A 770 27.44 -21.79 -3.80
N ASN A 771 26.20 -21.35 -4.07
CA ASN A 771 25.09 -21.32 -3.13
C ASN A 771 25.30 -20.45 -1.87
N LEU A 772 26.32 -19.59 -1.86
CA LEU A 772 26.55 -18.65 -0.77
C LEU A 772 25.33 -17.74 -0.62
N PHE A 773 24.75 -17.71 0.57
CA PHE A 773 23.55 -16.94 0.87
C PHE A 773 23.86 -15.66 1.66
N ASP A 774 24.68 -15.78 2.69
CA ASP A 774 25.10 -14.68 3.55
C ASP A 774 26.45 -15.03 4.21
N GLN A 775 27.27 -14.05 4.53
CA GLN A 775 28.56 -14.28 5.20
C GLN A 775 28.96 -13.08 6.05
N ASP A 776 29.92 -13.27 6.95
CA ASP A 776 30.36 -12.19 7.82
C ASP A 776 31.25 -11.20 7.05
N TYR A 777 30.98 -9.90 7.19
CA TYR A 777 31.64 -8.83 6.45
C TYR A 777 32.49 -7.90 7.34
N ALA A 778 32.64 -8.20 8.64
CA ALA A 778 33.40 -7.35 9.57
C ALA A 778 34.92 -7.63 9.56
N ARG A 779 35.73 -6.57 9.69
CA ARG A 779 37.12 -6.65 10.21
C ARG A 779 37.42 -5.43 11.10
N CYS A 780 37.65 -5.71 12.39
CA CYS A 780 38.72 -5.22 13.28
C CYS A 780 38.26 -5.26 14.76
N SER A 781 38.91 -6.13 15.56
CA SER A 781 38.93 -6.22 17.04
C SER A 781 37.80 -6.91 17.81
N ASP A 782 36.84 -7.56 17.16
CA ASP A 782 35.83 -8.37 17.87
C ASP A 782 36.10 -9.87 17.70
N THR A 783 36.25 -10.61 18.80
CA THR A 783 36.43 -12.08 18.83
C THR A 783 35.15 -12.85 18.48
N GLN A 784 34.24 -12.22 17.74
CA GLN A 784 32.88 -12.70 17.51
C GLN A 784 32.37 -12.33 16.10
N PHE A 785 31.80 -13.30 15.37
CA PHE A 785 31.09 -13.03 14.12
C PHE A 785 29.60 -12.84 14.35
N LYS A 786 28.94 -11.99 13.55
CA LYS A 786 27.48 -11.78 13.61
C LYS A 786 26.84 -11.82 12.22
N LEU A 787 25.88 -12.73 12.02
CA LEU A 787 25.08 -12.86 10.80
C LEU A 787 23.61 -12.59 11.09
N ASP A 788 23.03 -11.55 10.49
CA ASP A 788 21.61 -11.20 10.61
C ASP A 788 20.90 -11.45 9.29
N THR A 789 20.17 -12.56 9.18
CA THR A 789 19.61 -13.00 7.88
C THR A 789 18.16 -13.47 7.98
N HIS A 790 17.41 -13.32 6.88
CA HIS A 790 16.03 -13.83 6.79
C HIS A 790 16.02 -15.23 6.20
N LEU A 791 15.62 -16.21 6.99
CA LEU A 791 15.53 -17.60 6.55
C LEU A 791 14.06 -17.96 6.28
N ASN A 792 13.83 -18.75 5.23
CA ASN A 792 12.50 -19.20 4.85
C ASN A 792 12.28 -20.66 5.25
N VAL A 793 11.03 -21.03 5.56
CA VAL A 793 10.63 -22.45 5.62
C VAL A 793 10.83 -23.15 4.28
N ASP A 794 10.99 -24.46 4.33
CA ASP A 794 11.16 -25.37 3.18
C ASP A 794 12.46 -25.17 2.38
N ILE A 795 13.40 -24.38 2.89
CA ILE A 795 14.76 -24.26 2.37
C ILE A 795 15.73 -24.85 3.40
N ILE A 796 16.57 -25.80 2.98
CA ILE A 796 17.69 -26.28 3.78
C ILE A 796 18.80 -25.23 3.71
N TYR A 797 19.27 -24.77 4.86
CA TYR A 797 20.44 -23.90 4.94
C TYR A 797 21.60 -24.63 5.61
N VAL A 798 22.83 -24.28 5.26
CA VAL A 798 24.05 -24.82 5.84
C VAL A 798 24.90 -23.68 6.34
N LEU A 799 25.09 -23.58 7.65
CA LEU A 799 26.05 -22.67 8.30
C LEU A 799 27.42 -23.35 8.33
N VAL A 800 28.39 -22.72 7.68
CA VAL A 800 29.79 -23.12 7.69
C VAL A 800 30.54 -22.20 8.65
N VAL A 801 31.22 -22.79 9.63
CA VAL A 801 32.09 -22.06 10.55
C VAL A 801 33.53 -22.48 10.29
N THR A 802 34.42 -21.50 10.25
CA THR A 802 35.83 -21.66 9.92
C THR A 802 36.64 -20.61 10.68
N THR A 803 37.96 -20.62 10.57
CA THR A 803 38.87 -19.69 11.24
C THR A 803 39.18 -18.51 10.34
N TYR A 804 39.47 -17.35 10.92
CA TYR A 804 39.95 -16.21 10.17
C TYR A 804 41.32 -16.48 9.54
N ASP A 805 42.26 -17.01 10.33
CA ASP A 805 43.61 -17.41 9.90
C ASP A 805 43.70 -18.90 9.54
N SER A 806 44.62 -19.26 8.64
CA SER A 806 44.66 -20.62 8.09
C SER A 806 45.19 -21.64 9.10
N LYS A 807 44.49 -22.77 9.21
CA LYS A 807 44.82 -23.91 10.09
C LYS A 807 44.84 -23.65 11.60
N GLU A 808 44.18 -22.60 12.08
CA GLU A 808 43.95 -22.44 13.51
C GLU A 808 42.98 -23.51 14.06
N THR A 809 43.14 -23.85 15.33
CA THR A 809 42.30 -24.83 16.04
C THR A 809 41.92 -24.27 17.41
N GLY A 810 40.78 -24.70 17.94
CA GLY A 810 40.26 -24.23 19.23
C GLY A 810 38.76 -24.47 19.37
N GLU A 811 38.21 -24.11 20.53
CA GLU A 811 36.77 -24.21 20.78
C GLU A 811 36.00 -22.95 20.33
N PHE A 812 34.79 -23.15 19.82
CA PHE A 812 33.87 -22.08 19.47
C PHE A 812 32.43 -22.41 19.88
N SER A 813 31.64 -21.36 20.09
CA SER A 813 30.23 -21.41 20.40
C SER A 813 29.43 -20.48 19.47
N ILE A 814 28.20 -20.86 19.14
CA ILE A 814 27.27 -20.10 18.31
C ILE A 814 25.98 -19.90 19.10
N VAL A 815 25.57 -18.66 19.25
CA VAL A 815 24.31 -18.24 19.85
C VAL A 815 23.34 -17.83 18.74
N VAL A 816 22.11 -18.36 18.77
CA VAL A 816 21.06 -17.97 17.82
C VAL A 816 19.95 -17.20 18.52
N LEU A 817 19.65 -16.00 18.01
CA LEU A 817 18.57 -15.13 18.48
C LEU A 817 17.48 -15.06 17.42
N SER A 818 16.23 -15.38 17.78
CA SER A 818 15.06 -15.30 16.88
C SER A 818 13.75 -15.36 17.68
N GLU A 819 12.64 -14.94 17.09
CA GLU A 819 11.29 -15.17 17.63
C GLU A 819 10.80 -16.61 17.38
N ASN A 820 11.45 -17.36 16.49
CA ASN A 820 11.05 -18.70 16.07
C ASN A 820 12.15 -19.73 16.36
N GLU A 821 11.75 -20.96 16.68
CA GLU A 821 12.67 -22.05 16.99
C GLU A 821 13.42 -22.55 15.74
N VAL A 822 14.72 -22.82 15.87
CA VAL A 822 15.58 -23.36 14.81
C VAL A 822 16.36 -24.57 15.33
N ILE A 823 16.47 -25.61 14.51
CA ILE A 823 17.24 -26.82 14.82
C ILE A 823 18.58 -26.75 14.08
N LEU A 824 19.68 -26.94 14.83
CA LEU A 824 21.04 -27.03 14.30
C LEU A 824 21.48 -28.50 14.37
N ASP A 825 21.74 -29.10 13.20
CA ASP A 825 22.24 -30.48 13.08
C ASP A 825 23.64 -30.46 12.46
N ARG A 826 24.64 -31.04 13.15
CA ARG A 826 26.00 -31.13 12.61
C ARG A 826 26.01 -32.06 11.38
N LEU A 827 26.49 -31.57 10.24
CA LEU A 827 26.67 -32.38 9.04
C LEU A 827 28.05 -33.05 9.10
N SER A 828 28.14 -34.15 9.84
CA SER A 828 29.26 -35.09 9.68
C SER A 828 28.85 -36.17 8.70
N THR A 829 29.44 -36.21 7.51
CA THR A 829 29.45 -37.44 6.72
C THR A 829 30.89 -37.88 6.46
N PRO A 830 31.34 -38.99 7.05
CA PRO A 830 32.48 -39.73 6.51
C PRO A 830 32.00 -40.39 5.21
N VAL A 831 32.58 -40.01 4.07
CA VAL A 831 32.32 -40.69 2.81
C VAL A 831 33.03 -42.04 2.85
N ASN A 832 32.25 -43.13 2.97
CA ASN A 832 32.80 -44.48 2.89
C ASN A 832 33.00 -44.82 1.40
N ILE A 833 34.26 -44.86 0.94
CA ILE A 833 34.60 -45.18 -0.45
C ILE A 833 34.20 -46.64 -0.72
N GLN A 834 33.22 -46.86 -1.59
CA GLN A 834 32.70 -48.21 -1.86
C GLN A 834 33.60 -49.02 -2.82
N PHE A 835 34.25 -48.38 -3.80
CA PHE A 835 35.12 -49.05 -4.78
C PHE A 835 36.08 -48.04 -5.43
N LYS A 836 37.26 -48.50 -5.88
CA LYS A 836 38.26 -47.70 -6.61
C LYS A 836 38.78 -48.49 -7.82
N TYR A 837 38.78 -47.86 -8.99
CA TYR A 837 39.28 -48.41 -10.26
C TYR A 837 40.36 -47.50 -10.86
N SER A 838 41.38 -48.10 -11.47
CA SER A 838 42.45 -47.38 -12.17
C SER A 838 42.84 -48.15 -13.43
N SER A 839 42.96 -47.43 -14.54
CA SER A 839 43.39 -47.94 -15.85
C SER A 839 44.22 -46.86 -16.56
N GLU A 840 44.89 -47.23 -17.66
CA GLU A 840 45.73 -46.36 -18.49
C GLU A 840 45.26 -46.41 -19.95
N LEU A 841 44.96 -45.24 -20.53
CA LEU A 841 44.61 -45.11 -21.94
C LEU A 841 45.89 -44.90 -22.76
N THR A 842 46.25 -45.88 -23.58
CA THR A 842 47.40 -45.85 -24.50
C THR A 842 46.97 -45.56 -25.95
N ASP A 843 47.92 -45.33 -26.86
CA ASP A 843 47.65 -45.11 -28.30
C ASP A 843 46.95 -46.31 -28.99
N ASP A 844 47.04 -47.51 -28.40
CA ASP A 844 46.35 -48.72 -28.86
C ASP A 844 44.88 -48.79 -28.39
N SER A 845 44.43 -47.83 -27.57
CA SER A 845 43.08 -47.83 -27.01
C SER A 845 42.03 -47.49 -28.08
N PRO A 846 40.82 -48.08 -28.02
CA PRO A 846 39.76 -47.83 -29.00
C PRO A 846 39.45 -46.35 -29.16
N THR A 847 39.20 -45.89 -30.39
CA THR A 847 38.89 -44.49 -30.65
C THR A 847 37.49 -44.27 -31.21
N TYR A 848 36.93 -43.08 -30.95
CA TYR A 848 35.69 -42.62 -31.56
C TYR A 848 35.77 -41.15 -31.96
N TYR A 849 34.88 -40.73 -32.87
CA TYR A 849 34.79 -39.34 -33.32
C TYR A 849 33.81 -38.55 -32.46
N ARG A 850 34.29 -37.44 -31.88
CA ARG A 850 33.47 -36.46 -31.17
C ARG A 850 33.19 -35.29 -32.12
N ASP A 851 31.92 -35.16 -32.54
CA ASP A 851 31.39 -34.07 -33.38
C ASP A 851 32.23 -33.70 -34.62
N CYS A 852 32.16 -34.52 -35.68
CA CYS A 852 32.54 -34.30 -37.09
C CYS A 852 33.77 -33.42 -37.49
N GLN A 853 34.59 -32.89 -36.57
CA GLN A 853 35.69 -31.96 -36.85
C GLN A 853 36.89 -32.07 -35.89
N VAL A 854 36.94 -33.06 -34.98
CA VAL A 854 38.10 -33.30 -34.09
C VAL A 854 38.63 -34.73 -34.29
N PRO A 855 39.97 -34.96 -34.31
CA PRO A 855 40.50 -36.31 -34.47
C PRO A 855 40.19 -37.22 -33.28
N GLN A 856 40.23 -38.52 -33.59
CA GLN A 856 39.92 -39.70 -32.78
C GLN A 856 40.26 -39.58 -31.27
N CYS A 857 39.23 -39.66 -30.41
CA CYS A 857 39.38 -39.69 -28.96
C CYS A 857 39.47 -41.14 -28.47
N HIS A 858 40.49 -41.47 -27.68
CA HIS A 858 40.60 -42.77 -27.02
C HIS A 858 39.55 -42.93 -25.91
N TYR A 859 38.98 -44.11 -25.77
CA TYR A 859 37.97 -44.40 -24.76
C TYR A 859 38.13 -45.81 -24.18
N GLU A 860 37.62 -45.99 -22.97
CA GLU A 860 37.45 -47.26 -22.28
C GLU A 860 36.04 -47.29 -21.69
N THR A 861 35.38 -48.45 -21.72
CA THR A 861 34.02 -48.63 -21.20
C THR A 861 34.03 -49.47 -19.94
N LEU A 862 33.33 -49.00 -18.90
CA LEU A 862 33.17 -49.70 -17.63
C LEU A 862 31.70 -50.03 -17.41
N GLU A 863 31.40 -51.30 -17.16
CA GLU A 863 30.05 -51.73 -16.80
C GLU A 863 29.85 -51.65 -15.28
N ILE A 864 28.81 -50.94 -14.85
CA ILE A 864 28.53 -50.68 -13.43
C ILE A 864 27.22 -51.36 -13.03
N HIS A 865 27.31 -52.40 -12.20
CA HIS A 865 26.15 -53.09 -11.64
C HIS A 865 25.69 -52.40 -10.35
N VAL A 866 24.44 -51.94 -10.34
CA VAL A 866 23.83 -51.26 -9.18
C VAL A 866 22.78 -52.17 -8.54
N ASN A 867 23.10 -52.73 -7.37
CA ASN A 867 22.23 -53.68 -6.67
C ASN A 867 21.14 -53.01 -5.82
N THR A 868 21.31 -51.75 -5.42
CA THR A 868 20.34 -51.00 -4.60
C THR A 868 20.09 -49.63 -5.21
N THR A 869 18.83 -49.18 -5.26
CA THR A 869 18.50 -47.85 -5.78
C THR A 869 18.94 -46.76 -4.80
N GLY A 870 19.78 -45.83 -5.25
CA GLY A 870 20.32 -44.74 -4.43
C GLY A 870 21.06 -43.70 -5.28
N LEU A 871 21.54 -42.64 -4.62
CA LEU A 871 22.38 -41.61 -5.24
C LEU A 871 23.85 -42.03 -5.12
N TYR A 872 24.51 -42.27 -6.25
CA TYR A 872 25.92 -42.63 -6.31
C TYR A 872 26.74 -41.48 -6.90
N VAL A 873 27.89 -41.17 -6.28
CA VAL A 873 28.80 -40.13 -6.76
C VAL A 873 30.05 -40.81 -7.30
N LEU A 874 30.33 -40.59 -8.57
CA LEU A 874 31.51 -41.10 -9.28
C LEU A 874 32.42 -39.91 -9.59
N TRP A 875 33.69 -40.01 -9.25
CA TRP A 875 34.70 -39.01 -9.63
C TRP A 875 35.99 -39.73 -9.99
N SER A 876 36.75 -39.15 -10.92
CA SER A 876 38.05 -39.65 -11.33
C SER A 876 39.13 -38.64 -10.94
N GLU A 877 40.30 -39.15 -10.59
CA GLU A 877 41.54 -38.38 -10.48
C GLU A 877 42.44 -38.89 -11.60
N SER A 878 42.80 -38.03 -12.55
CA SER A 878 43.65 -38.41 -13.69
C SER A 878 44.66 -37.32 -13.99
N ASN A 879 45.85 -37.74 -14.44
CA ASN A 879 46.91 -36.85 -14.89
C ASN A 879 46.69 -36.38 -16.34
N ILE A 880 45.65 -36.90 -17.01
CA ILE A 880 45.21 -36.52 -18.36
C ILE A 880 43.83 -35.85 -18.29
N HIS A 881 43.45 -35.11 -19.33
CA HIS A 881 42.10 -34.53 -19.46
C HIS A 881 41.07 -35.62 -19.80
N ALA A 882 40.64 -36.37 -18.79
CA ALA A 882 39.63 -37.42 -18.93
C ALA A 882 38.20 -36.86 -18.87
N TYR A 883 37.30 -37.46 -19.66
CA TYR A 883 35.87 -37.13 -19.67
C TYR A 883 35.04 -38.37 -19.34
N GLY A 884 34.18 -38.29 -18.33
CA GLY A 884 33.26 -39.36 -17.95
C GLY A 884 31.87 -39.18 -18.57
N TYR A 885 31.32 -40.28 -19.09
CA TYR A 885 29.95 -40.33 -19.64
C TYR A 885 29.23 -41.54 -19.07
N ILE A 886 27.95 -41.39 -18.74
CA ILE A 886 27.10 -42.50 -18.27
C ILE A 886 26.07 -42.80 -19.34
N TYR A 887 26.04 -44.04 -19.81
CA TYR A 887 25.05 -44.54 -20.76
C TYR A 887 24.10 -45.51 -20.05
N LYS A 888 22.84 -45.52 -20.49
CA LYS A 888 21.87 -46.52 -20.05
C LYS A 888 21.94 -47.71 -20.99
N ASN A 889 22.26 -48.90 -20.48
CA ASN A 889 22.55 -50.10 -21.27
C ASN A 889 23.92 -49.99 -21.95
N ASP A 890 24.01 -49.95 -23.29
CA ASP A 890 25.29 -50.01 -24.04
C ASP A 890 25.70 -48.68 -24.67
N PHE A 891 27.01 -48.45 -24.74
CA PHE A 891 27.65 -47.39 -25.52
C PHE A 891 27.93 -47.86 -26.96
N SER A 892 27.52 -47.06 -27.95
CA SER A 892 27.87 -47.29 -29.37
C SER A 892 28.79 -46.19 -29.88
N PRO A 893 30.03 -46.52 -30.30
CA PRO A 893 30.99 -45.52 -30.81
C PRO A 893 30.56 -44.90 -32.16
N LEU A 894 29.62 -45.53 -32.87
CA LEU A 894 29.03 -44.98 -34.11
C LEU A 894 27.93 -43.93 -33.83
N LYS A 895 27.33 -43.95 -32.64
CA LYS A 895 26.25 -43.04 -32.22
C LYS A 895 26.39 -42.65 -30.74
N PRO A 896 27.40 -41.83 -30.39
CA PRO A 896 27.74 -41.52 -29.00
C PRO A 896 26.71 -40.66 -28.26
N SER A 897 25.65 -40.17 -28.93
CA SER A 897 24.56 -39.41 -28.31
C SER A 897 23.36 -40.28 -27.92
N GLU A 898 23.31 -41.52 -28.40
CA GLU A 898 22.23 -42.46 -28.13
C GLU A 898 22.43 -43.08 -26.73
N ASN A 899 21.37 -43.17 -25.92
CA ASN A 899 21.39 -43.69 -24.54
C ASN A 899 22.25 -42.93 -23.51
N LEU A 900 22.78 -41.75 -23.85
CA LEU A 900 23.56 -40.91 -22.92
C LEU A 900 22.65 -40.31 -21.83
N LEU A 901 22.91 -40.64 -20.56
CA LEU A 901 22.19 -40.13 -19.39
C LEU A 901 22.78 -38.82 -18.87
N LEU A 902 24.11 -38.68 -18.89
CA LEU A 902 24.80 -37.53 -18.28
C LEU A 902 26.20 -37.33 -18.90
N SER A 903 26.58 -36.07 -19.15
CA SER A 903 27.93 -35.66 -19.58
C SER A 903 28.52 -34.65 -18.60
N HIS A 904 29.85 -34.59 -18.53
CA HIS A 904 30.56 -33.58 -17.73
C HIS A 904 30.16 -32.16 -18.16
N GLY A 905 29.62 -31.37 -17.23
CA GLY A 905 29.09 -30.02 -17.49
C GLY A 905 27.57 -29.87 -17.38
N GLY A 906 26.94 -30.50 -16.36
CA GLY A 906 25.55 -30.21 -15.94
C GLY A 906 24.44 -30.54 -16.97
N PRO A 907 23.17 -30.59 -16.53
CA PRO A 907 22.06 -30.71 -17.46
C PRO A 907 21.98 -29.43 -18.31
N LYS A 908 21.78 -29.59 -19.62
CA LYS A 908 21.56 -28.53 -20.62
C LYS A 908 20.75 -27.36 -20.03
N GLN A 909 21.33 -26.15 -20.12
CA GLN A 909 20.66 -24.86 -19.93
C GLN A 909 19.29 -24.88 -20.63
N SER A 910 18.21 -24.95 -19.85
CA SER A 910 16.87 -24.82 -20.37
C SER A 910 16.60 -23.35 -20.69
N SER A 911 16.42 -23.07 -21.98
CA SER A 911 15.85 -21.83 -22.49
C SER A 911 14.53 -21.49 -21.79
N CYS A 912 14.53 -20.47 -20.94
CA CYS A 912 13.33 -19.86 -20.36
C CYS A 912 13.51 -18.34 -20.32
N VAL A 913 12.91 -17.65 -21.29
CA VAL A 913 12.81 -16.19 -21.36
C VAL A 913 11.60 -15.72 -20.53
N ILE A 914 11.68 -14.51 -20.00
CA ILE A 914 10.71 -13.88 -19.10
C ILE A 914 9.27 -13.97 -19.66
N GLY A 915 8.44 -14.69 -18.91
CA GLY A 915 7.14 -15.27 -19.27
C GLY A 915 6.96 -16.64 -18.58
N ASP A 916 8.08 -17.35 -18.38
CA ASP A 916 8.15 -18.71 -17.82
C ASP A 916 8.66 -18.82 -16.37
N ARG A 917 8.72 -17.71 -15.60
CA ARG A 917 9.05 -17.87 -14.17
C ARG A 917 7.88 -18.55 -13.46
N CYS A 918 8.07 -19.81 -13.08
CA CYS A 918 7.43 -20.46 -11.94
C CYS A 918 7.76 -19.70 -10.65
N ASN A 919 7.28 -18.48 -10.55
CA ASN A 919 7.18 -17.74 -9.32
C ASN A 919 5.68 -17.71 -9.02
N PHE A 920 5.26 -18.39 -7.95
CA PHE A 920 3.85 -18.52 -7.55
C PHE A 920 3.14 -17.16 -7.31
N TYR A 921 3.86 -16.04 -7.38
CA TYR A 921 3.40 -14.68 -7.11
C TYR A 921 3.27 -13.75 -8.34
N ILE A 922 3.43 -14.22 -9.58
CA ILE A 922 3.16 -13.41 -10.79
C ILE A 922 2.03 -14.05 -11.59
N LYS A 923 0.79 -13.68 -11.26
CA LYS A 923 -0.41 -14.12 -11.97
C LYS A 923 -0.59 -13.21 -13.21
N GLY A 924 -0.01 -13.56 -14.36
CA GLY A 924 -0.31 -12.85 -15.61
C GLY A 924 -1.75 -13.10 -16.07
N ILE A 925 -2.70 -12.27 -15.64
CA ILE A 925 -4.10 -12.35 -16.09
C ILE A 925 -4.22 -11.66 -17.44
N GLY A 926 -4.29 -12.47 -18.51
CA GLY A 926 -4.52 -12.04 -19.88
C GLY A 926 -3.29 -12.22 -20.80
N LEU A 927 -2.96 -13.48 -21.12
CA LEU A 927 -1.98 -13.81 -22.16
C LEU A 927 -2.33 -13.07 -23.46
N THR A 928 -1.39 -12.26 -23.96
CA THR A 928 -1.55 -11.59 -25.25
C THR A 928 -1.21 -12.54 -26.38
N LEU A 929 -1.64 -12.19 -27.60
CA LEU A 929 -1.25 -12.97 -28.77
C LEU A 929 0.28 -13.01 -28.96
N ASP A 930 0.97 -11.94 -28.52
CA ASP A 930 2.43 -11.89 -28.50
C ASP A 930 3.02 -12.97 -27.57
N ASP A 931 2.41 -13.22 -26.41
CA ASP A 931 2.86 -14.22 -25.42
C ASP A 931 2.55 -15.66 -25.86
N ILE A 932 1.44 -15.87 -26.55
CA ILE A 932 1.01 -17.20 -27.01
C ILE A 932 1.87 -17.68 -28.18
N LEU A 933 2.20 -16.78 -29.13
CA LEU A 933 2.91 -17.15 -30.37
C LEU A 933 4.43 -16.97 -30.29
N ARG A 934 4.96 -16.38 -29.20
CA ARG A 934 6.40 -16.02 -29.07
C ARG A 934 7.34 -17.16 -29.41
N ASP A 935 7.13 -18.32 -28.79
CA ASP A 935 8.06 -19.46 -28.85
C ASP A 935 7.85 -20.34 -30.09
N GLU A 936 6.77 -20.13 -30.85
CA GLU A 936 6.38 -20.95 -32.00
C GLU A 936 6.79 -20.31 -33.35
N LEU A 937 6.93 -18.99 -33.41
CA LEU A 937 7.32 -18.27 -34.62
C LEU A 937 8.83 -18.24 -34.78
N LYS A 938 9.35 -18.86 -35.85
CA LYS A 938 10.79 -18.86 -36.14
C LYS A 938 11.16 -17.65 -37.01
N PRO A 939 12.20 -16.86 -36.66
CA PRO A 939 12.62 -15.70 -37.44
C PRO A 939 13.24 -16.11 -38.77
N ASN A 940 13.21 -15.21 -39.77
CA ASN A 940 13.79 -15.38 -41.11
C ASN A 940 13.26 -16.59 -41.91
N ILE A 941 12.13 -17.18 -41.52
CA ILE A 941 11.48 -18.27 -42.25
C ILE A 941 10.14 -17.78 -42.83
N VAL A 942 9.94 -17.98 -44.14
CA VAL A 942 8.69 -17.64 -44.85
C VAL A 942 7.51 -18.44 -44.27
N LEU A 943 6.33 -17.84 -44.19
CA LEU A 943 5.12 -18.41 -43.56
C LEU A 943 4.80 -19.86 -43.98
N ASN A 944 5.04 -20.22 -45.24
CA ASN A 944 4.74 -21.57 -45.76
C ASN A 944 5.58 -22.68 -45.08
N ASN A 945 6.76 -22.32 -44.57
CA ASN A 945 7.70 -23.20 -43.90
C ASN A 945 7.66 -23.09 -42.36
N GLN A 946 6.74 -22.30 -41.80
CA GLN A 946 6.47 -22.25 -40.35
C GLN A 946 5.74 -23.52 -39.87
N SER A 947 5.60 -23.68 -38.55
CA SER A 947 4.95 -24.86 -37.96
C SER A 947 3.48 -25.02 -38.44
N PHE A 948 2.98 -26.26 -38.45
CA PHE A 948 1.59 -26.55 -38.83
C PHE A 948 0.59 -25.72 -38.01
N SER A 949 0.85 -25.55 -36.72
CA SER A 949 0.01 -24.76 -35.82
C SER A 949 -0.08 -23.29 -36.24
N ILE A 950 1.03 -22.66 -36.65
CA ILE A 950 1.02 -21.28 -37.16
C ILE A 950 0.25 -21.17 -38.47
N LYS A 951 0.43 -22.11 -39.40
CA LYS A 951 -0.30 -22.15 -40.68
C LYS A 951 -1.80 -22.33 -40.49
N LEU A 952 -2.21 -23.25 -39.60
CA LEU A 952 -3.61 -23.47 -39.26
C LEU A 952 -4.20 -22.22 -38.57
N SER A 953 -3.45 -21.57 -37.68
CA SER A 953 -3.87 -20.32 -37.04
C SER A 953 -4.07 -19.19 -38.04
N ALA A 954 -3.15 -19.02 -39.00
CA ALA A 954 -3.29 -18.05 -40.08
C ALA A 954 -4.55 -18.35 -40.92
N GLY A 955 -4.78 -19.61 -41.29
CA GLY A 955 -5.99 -20.03 -42.00
C GLY A 955 -7.28 -19.72 -41.23
N LEU A 956 -7.33 -20.04 -39.94
CA LEU A 956 -8.49 -19.75 -39.08
C LEU A 956 -8.76 -18.25 -38.96
N THR A 957 -7.74 -17.40 -38.83
CA THR A 957 -7.94 -15.95 -38.75
C THR A 957 -8.54 -15.38 -40.05
N VAL A 958 -8.17 -15.92 -41.21
CA VAL A 958 -8.78 -15.55 -42.50
C VAL A 958 -10.23 -16.02 -42.59
N ILE A 959 -10.54 -17.24 -42.15
CA ILE A 959 -11.94 -17.74 -42.13
C ILE A 959 -12.80 -16.89 -41.20
N MET A 960 -12.31 -16.60 -40.00
CA MET A 960 -12.97 -15.74 -39.01
C MET A 960 -13.18 -14.32 -39.56
N PHE A 961 -12.21 -13.78 -40.30
CA PHE A 961 -12.37 -12.51 -40.99
C PHE A 961 -13.53 -12.54 -41.98
N VAL A 962 -13.50 -13.50 -42.92
CA VAL A 962 -14.47 -13.57 -44.01
C VAL A 962 -15.88 -13.78 -43.45
N ALA A 963 -16.04 -14.72 -42.52
CA ALA A 963 -17.33 -14.99 -41.89
C ALA A 963 -17.85 -13.78 -41.08
N GLY A 964 -16.97 -13.12 -40.33
CA GLY A 964 -17.30 -11.95 -39.53
C GLY A 964 -17.59 -10.69 -40.38
N LEU A 965 -16.85 -10.50 -41.47
CA LEU A 965 -17.05 -9.43 -42.45
C LEU A 965 -18.41 -9.58 -43.13
N ILE A 966 -18.74 -10.78 -43.61
CA ILE A 966 -20.05 -11.07 -44.22
C ILE A 966 -21.18 -10.78 -43.23
N ASN A 967 -21.09 -11.30 -42.00
CA ASN A 967 -22.10 -11.04 -40.97
C ASN A 967 -22.26 -9.55 -40.65
N SER A 968 -21.15 -8.82 -40.51
CA SER A 968 -21.16 -7.39 -40.18
C SER A 968 -21.76 -6.55 -41.30
N ILE A 969 -21.46 -6.87 -42.57
CA ILE A 969 -22.04 -6.21 -43.74
C ILE A 969 -23.55 -6.46 -43.83
N LEU A 970 -23.98 -7.72 -43.69
CA LEU A 970 -25.40 -8.07 -43.72
C LEU A 970 -26.18 -7.38 -42.59
N SER A 971 -25.59 -7.33 -41.39
CA SER A 971 -26.14 -6.61 -40.24
C SER A 971 -26.23 -5.10 -40.51
N PHE A 972 -25.16 -4.50 -41.02
CA PHE A 972 -25.10 -3.07 -41.36
C PHE A 972 -26.18 -2.68 -42.37
N ILE A 973 -26.32 -3.44 -43.47
CA ILE A 973 -27.36 -3.22 -44.49
C ILE A 973 -28.77 -3.27 -43.88
N THR A 974 -28.98 -4.14 -42.89
CA THR A 974 -30.27 -4.28 -42.19
C THR A 974 -30.59 -3.08 -41.30
N PHE A 975 -29.61 -2.66 -40.48
CA PHE A 975 -29.81 -1.61 -39.48
C PHE A 975 -29.60 -0.20 -40.00
N GLN A 976 -29.03 -0.01 -41.19
CA GLN A 976 -28.95 1.29 -41.87
C GLN A 976 -30.34 1.79 -42.31
N ASN A 977 -31.33 0.89 -42.45
CA ASN A 977 -32.69 1.27 -42.83
C ASN A 977 -33.34 2.16 -41.75
N LYS A 978 -33.93 3.29 -42.17
CA LYS A 978 -34.63 4.23 -41.27
C LYS A 978 -35.79 3.57 -40.51
N ASP A 979 -36.42 2.56 -41.09
CA ASP A 979 -37.52 1.81 -40.45
C ASP A 979 -37.02 0.98 -39.25
N SER A 980 -35.79 0.47 -39.32
CA SER A 980 -35.14 -0.25 -38.23
C SER A 980 -34.69 0.69 -37.09
N GLN A 981 -34.46 1.98 -37.38
CA GLN A 981 -33.95 3.01 -36.45
C GLN A 981 -35.04 3.93 -35.84
N GLN A 982 -36.28 3.44 -35.80
CA GLN A 982 -37.39 4.17 -35.17
C GLN A 982 -37.27 4.25 -33.64
N VAL A 983 -36.50 3.34 -33.03
CA VAL A 983 -36.20 3.27 -31.59
C VAL A 983 -34.69 3.12 -31.39
N GLY A 984 -34.20 3.46 -30.19
CA GLY A 984 -32.80 3.39 -29.80
C GLY A 984 -32.15 2.03 -30.05
N CYS A 985 -32.89 0.94 -29.88
CA CYS A 985 -32.41 -0.43 -30.11
C CYS A 985 -31.84 -0.63 -31.52
N GLY A 986 -32.45 -0.03 -32.54
CA GLY A 986 -31.94 -0.10 -33.91
C GLY A 986 -30.67 0.72 -34.14
N MET A 987 -30.49 1.81 -33.39
CA MET A 987 -29.27 2.62 -33.40
C MET A 987 -28.11 1.89 -32.71
N TYR A 988 -28.37 1.24 -31.57
CA TYR A 988 -27.37 0.42 -30.88
C TYR A 988 -26.89 -0.75 -31.74
N LEU A 989 -27.81 -1.47 -32.42
CA LEU A 989 -27.46 -2.57 -33.32
C LEU A 989 -26.69 -2.10 -34.56
N LEU A 990 -26.99 -0.90 -35.08
CA LEU A 990 -26.19 -0.29 -36.14
C LEU A 990 -24.75 -0.02 -35.69
N VAL A 991 -24.56 0.63 -34.54
CA VAL A 991 -23.24 0.93 -34.01
C VAL A 991 -22.49 -0.35 -33.64
N SER A 992 -23.18 -1.33 -33.05
CA SER A 992 -22.63 -2.66 -32.76
C SER A 992 -22.12 -3.35 -34.03
N SER A 993 -22.87 -3.28 -35.14
CA SER A 993 -22.42 -3.81 -36.44
C SER A 993 -21.14 -3.14 -36.96
N ILE A 994 -20.98 -1.83 -36.74
CA ILE A 994 -19.75 -1.09 -37.11
C ILE A 994 -18.59 -1.49 -36.18
N THR A 995 -18.83 -1.57 -34.88
CA THR A 995 -17.79 -1.90 -33.90
C THR A 995 -17.31 -3.34 -34.03
N SER A 996 -18.18 -4.28 -34.40
CA SER A 996 -17.80 -5.66 -34.68
C SER A 996 -16.91 -5.77 -35.92
N LEU A 997 -17.24 -5.03 -36.98
CA LEU A 997 -16.37 -4.94 -38.16
C LEU A 997 -14.98 -4.42 -37.78
N LEU A 998 -14.92 -3.32 -37.02
CA LEU A 998 -13.65 -2.76 -36.55
C LEU A 998 -12.88 -3.72 -35.64
N ALA A 999 -13.55 -4.43 -34.74
CA ALA A 999 -12.93 -5.44 -33.87
C ALA A 999 -12.30 -6.57 -34.68
N ILE A 1000 -13.01 -7.09 -35.67
CA ILE A 1000 -12.53 -8.17 -36.54
C ILE A 1000 -11.34 -7.68 -37.38
N THR A 1001 -11.42 -6.49 -37.98
CA THR A 1001 -10.31 -5.90 -38.74
C THR A 1001 -9.08 -5.68 -37.86
N MET A 1002 -9.25 -5.15 -36.65
CA MET A 1002 -8.14 -4.92 -35.71
C MET A 1002 -7.52 -6.23 -35.21
N PHE A 1003 -8.32 -7.29 -35.03
CA PHE A 1003 -7.82 -8.62 -34.65
C PHE A 1003 -6.89 -9.20 -35.72
N ILE A 1004 -7.22 -9.03 -37.00
CA ILE A 1004 -6.38 -9.48 -38.12
C ILE A 1004 -5.12 -8.66 -38.21
N ILE A 1005 -5.24 -7.33 -38.11
CA ILE A 1005 -4.08 -6.43 -38.06
C ILE A 1005 -3.15 -6.88 -36.93
N LYS A 1006 -3.68 -7.18 -35.73
CA LYS A 1006 -2.89 -7.66 -34.61
C LYS A 1006 -2.18 -8.99 -34.92
N PHE A 1007 -2.89 -9.98 -35.44
CA PHE A 1007 -2.31 -11.29 -35.76
C PHE A 1007 -1.18 -11.18 -36.78
N TRP A 1008 -1.43 -10.51 -37.91
CA TRP A 1008 -0.42 -10.35 -38.95
C TRP A 1008 0.73 -9.43 -38.53
N PHE A 1009 0.47 -8.43 -37.68
CA PHE A 1009 1.52 -7.62 -37.09
C PHE A 1009 2.50 -8.47 -36.29
N VAL A 1010 2.02 -9.39 -35.44
CA VAL A 1010 2.88 -10.31 -34.68
C VAL A 1010 3.68 -11.23 -35.61
N VAL A 1011 3.02 -11.82 -36.62
CA VAL A 1011 3.68 -12.72 -37.58
C VAL A 1011 4.78 -11.99 -38.35
N VAL A 1012 4.50 -10.80 -38.90
CA VAL A 1012 5.47 -10.04 -39.70
C VAL A 1012 6.64 -9.54 -38.86
N THR A 1013 6.37 -9.05 -37.65
CA THR A 1013 7.41 -8.51 -36.77
C THR A 1013 8.34 -9.58 -36.21
N HIS A 1014 7.85 -10.80 -35.96
CA HIS A 1014 8.69 -11.92 -35.52
C HIS A 1014 9.44 -12.61 -36.67
N ILE A 1015 8.89 -12.63 -37.89
CA ILE A 1015 9.59 -13.20 -39.05
C ILE A 1015 10.71 -12.25 -39.53
N ASN A 1016 10.50 -10.94 -39.46
CA ASN A 1016 11.47 -9.96 -39.97
C ASN A 1016 12.25 -9.28 -38.83
N VAL A 1017 13.53 -9.65 -38.69
CA VAL A 1017 14.45 -9.12 -37.67
C VAL A 1017 14.75 -7.62 -37.87
N ALA A 1018 14.56 -7.07 -39.07
CA ALA A 1018 14.86 -5.68 -39.41
C ALA A 1018 13.72 -4.68 -39.14
N THR A 1019 12.71 -5.04 -38.35
CA THR A 1019 11.57 -4.14 -38.10
C THR A 1019 11.96 -2.93 -37.23
N ASN A 1020 11.57 -1.73 -37.68
CA ASN A 1020 11.89 -0.48 -36.99
C ASN A 1020 11.27 -0.47 -35.56
N LEU A 1021 12.09 -0.16 -34.55
CA LEU A 1021 11.70 -0.14 -33.15
C LEU A 1021 10.52 0.81 -32.88
N SER A 1022 10.38 1.91 -33.64
CA SER A 1022 9.25 2.83 -33.54
C SER A 1022 7.93 2.20 -33.99
N VAL A 1023 7.96 1.35 -35.02
CA VAL A 1023 6.79 0.60 -35.50
C VAL A 1023 6.39 -0.46 -34.47
N LEU A 1024 7.38 -1.17 -33.91
CA LEU A 1024 7.17 -2.12 -32.80
C LEU A 1024 6.56 -1.42 -31.57
N ARG A 1025 6.99 -0.19 -31.27
CA ARG A 1025 6.49 0.59 -30.12
C ARG A 1025 5.06 1.06 -30.35
N GLY A 1026 4.78 1.57 -31.54
CA GLY A 1026 3.42 1.97 -31.95
C GLY A 1026 2.46 0.79 -31.88
N GLY A 1027 2.84 -0.36 -32.42
CA GLY A 1027 2.04 -1.58 -32.36
C GLY A 1027 1.83 -2.10 -30.94
N CYS A 1028 2.88 -2.05 -30.12
CA CYS A 1028 2.86 -2.46 -28.72
C CYS A 1028 1.92 -1.59 -27.86
N VAL A 1029 1.88 -0.27 -28.06
CA VAL A 1029 1.04 0.62 -27.21
C VAL A 1029 -0.38 0.80 -27.77
N SER A 1030 -0.60 0.60 -29.07
CA SER A 1030 -1.86 1.04 -29.72
C SER A 1030 -2.79 -0.10 -30.13
N ILE A 1031 -2.30 -1.18 -30.73
CA ILE A 1031 -3.16 -2.15 -31.43
C ILE A 1031 -4.04 -2.95 -30.46
N GLU A 1032 -3.47 -3.44 -29.35
CA GLU A 1032 -4.18 -4.29 -28.39
C GLU A 1032 -5.25 -3.52 -27.58
N PRO A 1033 -4.97 -2.31 -27.03
CA PRO A 1033 -5.99 -1.57 -26.29
C PRO A 1033 -7.16 -1.12 -27.17
N ILE A 1034 -6.89 -0.75 -28.44
CA ILE A 1034 -7.93 -0.41 -29.42
C ILE A 1034 -8.79 -1.63 -29.75
N LEU A 1035 -8.18 -2.80 -29.91
CA LEU A 1035 -8.90 -4.06 -30.14
C LEU A 1035 -9.84 -4.40 -28.97
N LYS A 1036 -9.37 -4.29 -27.72
CA LYS A 1036 -10.18 -4.51 -26.51
C LYS A 1036 -11.32 -3.50 -26.38
N LEU A 1037 -11.07 -2.22 -26.70
CA LEU A 1037 -12.09 -1.18 -26.68
C LEU A 1037 -13.29 -1.54 -27.58
N PHE A 1038 -13.04 -1.97 -28.82
CA PHE A 1038 -14.12 -2.36 -29.73
C PHE A 1038 -14.85 -3.62 -29.27
N LEU A 1039 -14.13 -4.61 -28.75
CA LEU A 1039 -14.72 -5.85 -28.21
C LEU A 1039 -15.66 -5.56 -27.03
N TYR A 1040 -15.25 -4.70 -26.09
CA TYR A 1040 -16.05 -4.34 -24.93
C TYR A 1040 -17.23 -3.45 -25.30
N LEU A 1041 -17.04 -2.53 -26.26
CA LEU A 1041 -18.11 -1.67 -26.75
C LEU A 1041 -19.25 -2.49 -27.36
N ASP A 1042 -18.92 -3.52 -28.13
CA ASP A 1042 -19.90 -4.45 -28.71
C ASP A 1042 -20.73 -5.18 -27.64
N GLY A 1043 -20.06 -5.70 -26.59
CA GLY A 1043 -20.73 -6.33 -25.45
C GLY A 1043 -21.74 -5.40 -24.76
N TRP A 1044 -21.32 -4.18 -24.42
CA TRP A 1044 -22.18 -3.22 -23.71
C TRP A 1044 -23.29 -2.62 -24.57
N LEU A 1045 -23.09 -2.49 -25.89
CA LEU A 1045 -24.16 -2.10 -26.82
C LEU A 1045 -25.25 -3.17 -26.89
N ASN A 1046 -24.87 -4.46 -26.86
CA ASN A 1046 -25.83 -5.56 -26.77
C ASN A 1046 -26.62 -5.54 -25.45
N ALA A 1047 -25.99 -5.18 -24.34
CA ALA A 1047 -26.68 -4.97 -23.06
C ALA A 1047 -27.70 -3.81 -23.13
N CYS A 1048 -27.34 -2.70 -23.79
CA CYS A 1048 -28.25 -1.57 -24.00
C CYS A 1048 -29.50 -1.97 -24.82
N VAL A 1049 -29.31 -2.82 -25.84
CA VAL A 1049 -30.41 -3.40 -26.63
C VAL A 1049 -31.40 -4.18 -25.75
N ALA A 1050 -30.92 -5.01 -24.83
CA ALA A 1050 -31.79 -5.79 -23.96
C ALA A 1050 -32.57 -4.93 -22.95
N VAL A 1051 -31.90 -3.94 -22.35
CA VAL A 1051 -32.55 -2.98 -21.43
C VAL A 1051 -33.67 -2.23 -22.14
N GLU A 1052 -33.42 -1.76 -23.36
CA GLU A 1052 -34.42 -1.00 -24.11
C GLU A 1052 -35.59 -1.88 -24.57
N ARG A 1053 -35.34 -3.14 -24.96
CA ARG A 1053 -36.40 -4.11 -25.25
C ARG A 1053 -37.29 -4.38 -24.04
N ALA A 1054 -36.70 -4.53 -22.85
CA ALA A 1054 -37.45 -4.68 -21.61
C ALA A 1054 -38.31 -3.43 -21.33
N ALA A 1055 -37.76 -2.23 -21.55
CA ALA A 1055 -38.47 -0.97 -21.38
C ALA A 1055 -39.63 -0.79 -22.38
N LEU A 1056 -39.46 -1.22 -23.63
CA LEU A 1056 -40.48 -1.19 -24.67
C LEU A 1056 -41.70 -2.04 -24.27
N ILE A 1057 -41.45 -3.28 -23.84
CA ILE A 1057 -42.51 -4.21 -23.43
C ILE A 1057 -43.24 -3.70 -22.19
N PHE A 1058 -42.50 -3.17 -21.21
CA PHE A 1058 -43.10 -2.67 -19.97
C PHE A 1058 -43.96 -1.42 -20.17
N LYS A 1059 -43.48 -0.45 -20.95
CA LYS A 1059 -44.20 0.80 -21.18
C LYS A 1059 -45.31 0.66 -22.23
N GLY A 1060 -45.24 -0.36 -23.10
CA GLY A 1060 -46.22 -0.62 -24.14
C GLY A 1060 -46.52 0.64 -24.97
N VAL A 1061 -47.80 1.03 -25.04
CA VAL A 1061 -48.26 2.21 -25.80
C VAL A 1061 -47.69 3.54 -25.27
N LYS A 1062 -47.29 3.60 -23.99
CA LYS A 1062 -46.67 4.80 -23.37
C LYS A 1062 -45.16 4.91 -23.68
N PHE A 1063 -44.60 4.06 -24.53
CA PHE A 1063 -43.19 4.12 -24.88
C PHE A 1063 -42.90 5.28 -25.86
N ASP A 1064 -42.13 6.26 -25.39
CA ASP A 1064 -41.71 7.42 -26.20
C ASP A 1064 -40.50 7.08 -27.08
N LYS A 1065 -40.78 6.84 -28.37
CA LYS A 1065 -39.76 6.56 -29.40
C LYS A 1065 -38.76 7.70 -29.60
N LYS A 1066 -39.20 8.97 -29.48
CA LYS A 1066 -38.34 10.15 -29.69
C LYS A 1066 -37.34 10.31 -28.54
N LYS A 1067 -37.82 10.11 -27.30
CA LYS A 1067 -36.96 10.11 -26.10
C LYS A 1067 -35.98 8.93 -26.11
N SER A 1068 -36.41 7.74 -26.49
CA SER A 1068 -35.54 6.56 -26.64
C SER A 1068 -34.40 6.83 -27.62
N LYS A 1069 -34.69 7.41 -28.80
CA LYS A 1069 -33.67 7.77 -29.79
C LYS A 1069 -32.69 8.83 -29.28
N SER A 1070 -33.16 9.80 -28.49
CA SER A 1070 -32.30 10.82 -27.86
C SER A 1070 -31.34 10.21 -26.84
N ILE A 1071 -31.83 9.30 -25.99
CA ILE A 1071 -31.01 8.57 -25.02
C ILE A 1071 -29.96 7.73 -25.75
N ALA A 1072 -30.35 6.98 -26.77
CA ALA A 1072 -29.42 6.15 -27.54
C ALA A 1072 -28.25 6.95 -28.14
N ARG A 1073 -28.52 8.13 -28.71
CA ARG A 1073 -27.46 9.01 -29.24
C ARG A 1073 -26.46 9.45 -28.17
N ARG A 1074 -26.93 9.78 -26.96
CA ARG A 1074 -26.04 10.18 -25.84
C ARG A 1074 -25.23 9.00 -25.34
N THR A 1075 -25.87 7.84 -25.15
CA THR A 1075 -25.19 6.62 -24.69
C THR A 1075 -24.10 6.18 -25.68
N ILE A 1076 -24.38 6.20 -26.99
CA ILE A 1076 -23.39 5.86 -28.03
C ILE A 1076 -22.15 6.77 -27.98
N LEU A 1077 -22.31 8.04 -27.61
CA LEU A 1077 -21.19 8.99 -27.49
C LEU A 1077 -20.39 8.81 -26.19
N ILE A 1078 -21.06 8.49 -25.08
CA ILE A 1078 -20.42 8.42 -23.74
C ILE A 1078 -19.74 7.07 -23.51
N LEU A 1079 -20.36 5.98 -23.95
CA LEU A 1079 -19.93 4.61 -23.64
C LEU A 1079 -18.46 4.33 -24.04
N PRO A 1080 -17.94 4.79 -25.20
CA PRO A 1080 -16.52 4.60 -25.54
C PRO A 1080 -15.56 5.25 -24.54
N PHE A 1081 -15.87 6.43 -24.01
CA PHE A 1081 -15.02 7.11 -23.03
C PHE A 1081 -14.99 6.38 -21.69
N CYS A 1082 -16.13 5.83 -21.26
CA CYS A 1082 -16.20 5.03 -20.05
C CYS A 1082 -15.34 3.76 -20.15
N ILE A 1083 -15.42 3.05 -21.29
CA ILE A 1083 -14.62 1.84 -21.53
C ILE A 1083 -13.14 2.19 -21.72
N PHE A 1084 -12.82 3.31 -22.38
CA PHE A 1084 -11.43 3.75 -22.50
C PHE A 1084 -10.83 4.07 -21.14
N GLY A 1085 -11.59 4.73 -20.25
CA GLY A 1085 -11.16 5.04 -18.89
C GLY A 1085 -10.76 3.80 -18.08
N THR A 1086 -11.43 2.66 -18.28
CA THR A 1086 -11.07 1.39 -17.62
C THR A 1086 -9.85 0.71 -18.23
N LEU A 1087 -9.40 1.12 -19.42
CA LEU A 1087 -8.25 0.58 -20.15
C LEU A 1087 -6.98 1.45 -20.07
N ILE A 1088 -7.04 2.63 -19.44
CA ILE A 1088 -5.91 3.59 -19.36
C ILE A 1088 -4.66 2.96 -18.71
N HIS A 1089 -4.83 2.08 -17.72
CA HIS A 1089 -3.70 1.42 -17.06
C HIS A 1089 -2.90 0.55 -18.05
N GLU A 1090 -3.55 -0.13 -18.99
CA GLU A 1090 -2.83 -0.94 -19.99
C GLU A 1090 -1.91 -0.08 -20.86
N LEU A 1091 -2.35 1.13 -21.23
CA LEU A 1091 -1.51 2.08 -21.99
C LEU A 1091 -0.26 2.52 -21.20
N ALA A 1092 -0.40 2.71 -19.89
CA ALA A 1092 0.65 3.23 -19.03
C ALA A 1092 1.75 2.20 -18.70
N PHE A 1093 1.41 0.91 -18.66
CA PHE A 1093 2.30 -0.17 -18.19
C PHE A 1093 2.80 -1.13 -19.29
N ARG A 1094 2.46 -0.89 -20.55
CA ARG A 1094 2.91 -1.69 -21.71
C ARG A 1094 4.23 -1.16 -22.27
N ARG A 1095 5.29 -1.97 -22.28
CA ARG A 1095 6.63 -1.56 -22.74
C ARG A 1095 7.23 -2.61 -23.68
N LEU A 1096 8.08 -2.16 -24.60
CA LEU A 1096 8.93 -3.04 -25.41
C LEU A 1096 10.11 -3.52 -24.58
N PHE A 1097 10.40 -4.81 -24.68
CA PHE A 1097 11.57 -5.45 -24.11
C PHE A 1097 12.44 -5.99 -25.24
N VAL A 1098 13.71 -5.62 -25.26
CA VAL A 1098 14.70 -6.12 -26.22
C VAL A 1098 15.59 -7.10 -25.47
N TYR A 1099 15.78 -8.31 -26.00
CA TYR A 1099 16.75 -9.26 -25.50
C TYR A 1099 17.64 -9.76 -26.63
N GLU A 1100 18.94 -9.77 -26.39
CA GLU A 1100 19.95 -10.30 -27.31
C GLU A 1100 20.20 -11.76 -26.94
N THR A 1101 19.98 -12.69 -27.87
CA THR A 1101 20.57 -14.03 -27.75
C THR A 1101 21.90 -13.98 -28.48
N GLY A 1102 22.98 -13.75 -27.74
CA GLY A 1102 24.35 -13.78 -28.23
C GLY A 1102 25.19 -14.66 -27.32
N LEU A 1103 25.84 -15.64 -27.94
CA LEU A 1103 26.82 -16.54 -27.36
C LEU A 1103 27.87 -15.80 -26.52
N ASP A 1104 28.13 -16.33 -25.32
CA ASP A 1104 29.47 -16.26 -24.72
C ASP A 1104 30.44 -17.00 -25.66
N LYS A 1105 31.11 -16.23 -26.52
CA LYS A 1105 32.47 -16.43 -27.03
C LYS A 1105 32.73 -15.41 -28.13
N ILE A 1106 33.26 -14.25 -27.74
CA ILE A 1106 34.05 -13.44 -28.66
C ILE A 1106 35.51 -13.82 -28.41
N ASP A 1107 36.01 -14.71 -29.28
CA ASP A 1107 37.43 -14.81 -29.59
C ASP A 1107 37.91 -13.44 -30.10
N MET A 1108 38.92 -12.87 -29.48
CA MET A 1108 39.57 -11.62 -29.92
C MET A 1108 40.43 -11.83 -31.18
N ASN A 1109 39.86 -12.36 -32.28
CA ASN A 1109 40.58 -12.38 -33.57
C ASN A 1109 39.77 -12.58 -34.86
N LYS A 1110 38.48 -12.25 -34.92
CA LYS A 1110 37.77 -12.22 -36.20
C LYS A 1110 37.04 -10.90 -36.44
N THR A 1111 37.60 -10.09 -37.34
CA THR A 1111 36.83 -9.18 -38.18
C THR A 1111 35.95 -10.02 -39.10
N ASN A 1112 34.64 -10.05 -38.83
CA ASN A 1112 33.60 -10.25 -39.84
C ASN A 1112 32.25 -9.86 -39.24
N GLU A 1113 31.47 -9.14 -40.05
CA GLU A 1113 30.06 -8.83 -39.82
C GLU A 1113 29.31 -10.13 -39.52
N ASP A 1114 28.85 -10.31 -38.28
CA ASP A 1114 27.87 -11.36 -37.98
C ASP A 1114 26.76 -10.82 -37.09
N THR A 1115 25.55 -11.11 -37.54
CA THR A 1115 24.31 -10.45 -37.16
C THR A 1115 23.84 -10.91 -35.78
N ASN A 1116 24.01 -10.06 -34.78
CA ASN A 1116 23.36 -10.25 -33.48
C ASN A 1116 21.83 -10.24 -33.66
N ASN A 1117 21.21 -11.41 -33.57
CA ASN A 1117 19.75 -11.57 -33.61
C ASN A 1117 19.13 -10.95 -32.34
N ARG A 1118 18.77 -9.68 -32.42
CA ARG A 1118 17.99 -8.95 -31.42
C ARG A 1118 16.54 -9.38 -31.50
N TYR A 1119 16.02 -9.97 -30.42
CA TYR A 1119 14.60 -10.26 -30.28
C TYR A 1119 13.92 -9.13 -29.52
N VAL A 1120 12.79 -8.66 -30.03
CA VAL A 1120 12.00 -7.60 -29.41
C VAL A 1120 10.60 -8.14 -29.11
N SER A 1121 10.16 -8.06 -27.86
CA SER A 1121 8.83 -8.50 -27.44
C SER A 1121 8.10 -7.39 -26.67
N CYS A 1122 6.80 -7.26 -26.90
CA CYS A 1122 5.94 -6.33 -26.17
C CYS A 1122 5.39 -7.01 -24.92
N ILE A 1123 5.75 -6.53 -23.73
CA ILE A 1123 5.36 -7.15 -22.46
C ILE A 1123 4.65 -6.10 -21.61
N THR A 1124 3.55 -6.50 -20.97
CA THR A 1124 2.87 -5.71 -19.93
C THR A 1124 3.38 -6.15 -18.56
N HIS A 1125 3.95 -5.22 -17.80
CA HIS A 1125 4.41 -5.50 -16.44
C HIS A 1125 3.43 -4.91 -15.43
N TYR A 1126 2.66 -5.77 -14.76
CA TYR A 1126 1.76 -5.35 -13.70
C TYR A 1126 2.45 -5.42 -12.33
N SER A 1127 2.18 -4.45 -11.46
CA SER A 1127 2.31 -4.68 -10.01
C SER A 1127 1.14 -5.58 -9.55
N PRO A 1128 1.25 -6.29 -8.41
CA PRO A 1128 0.17 -7.13 -7.89
C PRO A 1128 -1.18 -6.38 -7.78
N SER A 1129 -1.17 -5.12 -7.35
CA SER A 1129 -2.38 -4.29 -7.22
C SER A 1129 -3.04 -3.93 -8.55
N ILE A 1130 -2.24 -3.60 -9.58
CA ILE A 1130 -2.76 -3.27 -10.92
C ILE A 1130 -3.28 -4.54 -11.61
N GLN A 1131 -2.67 -5.69 -11.30
CA GLN A 1131 -3.08 -6.98 -11.81
C GLN A 1131 -4.47 -7.38 -11.27
N ASP A 1132 -4.74 -7.15 -9.99
CA ASP A 1132 -6.06 -7.37 -9.38
C ASP A 1132 -7.12 -6.44 -9.99
N TYR A 1133 -6.77 -5.16 -10.21
CA TYR A 1133 -7.62 -4.20 -10.93
C TYR A 1133 -7.91 -4.66 -12.37
N ASN A 1134 -6.88 -5.08 -13.12
CA ASN A 1134 -7.04 -5.57 -14.49
C ASN A 1134 -7.98 -6.79 -14.57
N THR A 1135 -7.89 -7.67 -13.57
CA THR A 1135 -8.76 -8.85 -13.44
C THR A 1135 -10.21 -8.46 -13.19
N ALA A 1136 -10.43 -7.50 -12.29
CA ALA A 1136 -11.76 -6.97 -12.00
C ALA A 1136 -12.37 -6.28 -13.23
N VAL A 1137 -11.59 -5.47 -13.95
CA VAL A 1137 -12.01 -4.83 -15.21
C VAL A 1137 -12.38 -5.88 -16.25
N LEU A 1138 -11.55 -6.90 -16.45
CA LEU A 1138 -11.82 -7.99 -17.38
C LEU A 1138 -13.12 -8.74 -17.03
N PHE A 1139 -13.33 -9.06 -15.75
CA PHE A 1139 -14.55 -9.70 -15.27
C PHE A 1139 -15.78 -8.82 -15.52
N CYS A 1140 -15.70 -7.53 -15.20
CA CYS A 1140 -16.78 -6.56 -15.41
C CYS A 1140 -17.21 -6.46 -16.88
N HIS A 1141 -16.26 -6.32 -17.82
CA HIS A 1141 -16.58 -6.20 -19.24
C HIS A 1141 -17.03 -7.52 -19.88
N LEU A 1142 -16.58 -8.66 -19.35
CA LEU A 1142 -16.90 -9.98 -19.92
C LEU A 1142 -18.23 -10.56 -19.40
N ILE A 1143 -18.52 -10.38 -18.11
CA ILE A 1143 -19.72 -10.94 -17.46
C ILE A 1143 -20.84 -9.90 -17.29
N GLY A 1144 -20.52 -8.62 -17.13
CA GLY A 1144 -21.50 -7.54 -16.94
C GLY A 1144 -22.59 -7.51 -18.02
N PRO A 1145 -22.24 -7.50 -19.33
CA PRO A 1145 -23.23 -7.54 -20.40
C PRO A 1145 -24.13 -8.78 -20.38
N PHE A 1146 -23.60 -9.95 -20.01
CA PHE A 1146 -24.37 -11.17 -19.86
C PHE A 1146 -25.44 -11.03 -18.77
N ILE A 1147 -25.04 -10.53 -17.59
CA ILE A 1147 -25.94 -10.35 -16.44
C ILE A 1147 -27.12 -9.44 -16.83
N VAL A 1148 -26.83 -8.31 -17.49
CA VAL A 1148 -27.86 -7.35 -17.94
C VAL A 1148 -28.82 -8.00 -18.95
N ASN A 1149 -28.31 -8.77 -19.90
CA ASN A 1149 -29.11 -9.49 -20.88
C ASN A 1149 -30.02 -10.55 -20.22
N LEU A 1150 -29.49 -11.35 -19.29
CA LEU A 1150 -30.24 -12.38 -18.58
C LEU A 1150 -31.38 -11.78 -17.75
N PHE A 1151 -31.09 -10.75 -16.95
CA PHE A 1151 -32.12 -10.09 -16.13
C PHE A 1151 -33.19 -9.42 -16.98
N SER A 1152 -32.82 -8.80 -18.10
CA SER A 1152 -33.78 -8.22 -19.04
C SER A 1152 -34.71 -9.27 -19.65
N ALA A 1153 -34.18 -10.44 -20.01
CA ALA A 1153 -34.98 -11.55 -20.54
C ALA A 1153 -35.95 -12.13 -19.49
N LEU A 1154 -35.47 -12.35 -18.27
CA LEU A 1154 -36.31 -12.81 -17.16
C LEU A 1154 -37.41 -11.78 -16.84
N PHE A 1155 -37.06 -10.50 -16.83
CA PHE A 1155 -38.02 -9.43 -16.59
C PHE A 1155 -39.15 -9.42 -17.64
N ILE A 1156 -38.84 -9.63 -18.92
CA ILE A 1156 -39.84 -9.73 -19.99
C ILE A 1156 -40.78 -10.93 -19.75
N ILE A 1157 -40.23 -12.10 -19.44
CA ILE A 1157 -41.02 -13.33 -19.27
C ILE A 1157 -41.94 -13.24 -18.05
N PHE A 1158 -41.42 -12.83 -16.90
CA PHE A 1158 -42.21 -12.73 -15.67
C PHE A 1158 -43.15 -11.52 -15.69
N GLY A 1159 -42.72 -10.38 -16.23
CA GLY A 1159 -43.54 -9.18 -16.38
C GLY A 1159 -44.73 -9.41 -17.32
N GLY A 1160 -44.49 -10.05 -18.48
CA GLY A 1160 -45.54 -10.43 -19.42
C GLY A 1160 -46.52 -11.45 -18.83
N ALA A 1161 -46.02 -12.46 -18.11
CA ALA A 1161 -46.86 -13.44 -17.43
C ALA A 1161 -47.75 -12.80 -16.36
N HIS A 1162 -47.21 -11.80 -15.64
CA HIS A 1162 -47.96 -11.05 -14.64
C HIS A 1162 -49.06 -10.19 -15.26
N GLN A 1163 -48.76 -9.46 -16.34
CA GLN A 1163 -49.76 -8.69 -17.07
C GLN A 1163 -50.88 -9.56 -17.64
N ARG A 1164 -50.55 -10.73 -18.23
CA ARG A 1164 -51.56 -11.65 -18.77
C ARG A 1164 -52.39 -12.31 -17.67
N SER A 1165 -51.78 -12.67 -16.53
CA SER A 1165 -52.49 -13.22 -15.37
C SER A 1165 -53.46 -12.21 -14.74
N MET A 1166 -53.21 -10.90 -14.87
CA MET A 1166 -54.14 -9.86 -14.44
C MET A 1166 -55.29 -9.65 -15.44
N ALA A 1167 -55.07 -9.91 -16.73
CA ALA A 1167 -56.06 -9.72 -17.79
C ALA A 1167 -56.95 -10.97 -18.05
N ARG A 1168 -56.44 -12.19 -17.82
CA ARG A 1168 -57.16 -13.46 -17.99
C ARG A 1168 -57.14 -14.26 -16.69
N THR A 1169 -58.27 -14.31 -16.01
CA THR A 1169 -58.40 -14.92 -14.67
C THR A 1169 -58.63 -16.43 -14.65
N ASN A 1170 -58.83 -17.07 -15.82
CA ASN A 1170 -59.19 -18.49 -15.93
C ASN A 1170 -58.00 -19.48 -15.90
N GLN A 1171 -56.75 -19.00 -15.85
CA GLN A 1171 -55.54 -19.84 -15.85
C GLN A 1171 -54.63 -19.46 -14.67
N ARG A 1172 -53.81 -20.40 -14.18
CA ARG A 1172 -52.89 -20.14 -13.06
C ARG A 1172 -51.67 -19.34 -13.54
N PHE A 1173 -51.07 -18.52 -12.68
CA PHE A 1173 -49.85 -17.75 -13.01
C PHE A 1173 -48.71 -18.64 -13.53
N LYS A 1174 -48.56 -19.87 -13.01
CA LYS A 1174 -47.58 -20.86 -13.48
C LYS A 1174 -47.78 -21.23 -14.95
N GLU A 1175 -49.03 -21.36 -15.41
CA GLU A 1175 -49.35 -21.70 -16.80
C GLU A 1175 -48.98 -20.53 -17.72
N HIS A 1176 -49.27 -19.30 -17.30
CA HIS A 1176 -48.87 -18.09 -18.01
C HIS A 1176 -47.33 -17.94 -18.11
N VAL A 1177 -46.59 -18.27 -17.04
CA VAL A 1177 -45.12 -18.29 -17.08
C VAL A 1177 -44.60 -19.35 -18.04
N GLN A 1178 -45.20 -20.55 -18.08
CA GLN A 1178 -44.80 -21.62 -19.01
C GLN A 1178 -45.11 -21.26 -20.47
N GLU A 1179 -46.21 -20.56 -20.73
CA GLU A 1179 -46.54 -20.03 -22.05
C GLU A 1179 -45.56 -18.91 -22.45
N GLN A 1180 -45.30 -17.93 -21.57
CA GLN A 1180 -44.31 -16.87 -21.83
C GLN A 1180 -42.89 -17.41 -22.03
N PHE A 1181 -42.50 -18.43 -21.28
CA PHE A 1181 -41.22 -19.10 -21.48
C PHE A 1181 -41.17 -19.80 -22.84
N ARG A 1182 -42.27 -20.42 -23.31
CA ARG A 1182 -42.33 -21.04 -24.65
C ARG A 1182 -42.28 -20.00 -25.77
N GLU A 1183 -43.00 -18.89 -25.61
CA GLU A 1183 -43.03 -17.78 -26.58
C GLU A 1183 -41.67 -17.05 -26.66
N HIS A 1184 -40.98 -16.89 -25.54
CA HIS A 1184 -39.77 -16.07 -25.43
C HIS A 1184 -38.50 -16.86 -25.10
N LYS A 1185 -38.48 -18.20 -25.25
CA LYS A 1185 -37.30 -19.06 -24.98
C LYS A 1185 -36.03 -18.55 -25.65
N GLN A 1186 -36.15 -17.93 -26.83
CA GLN A 1186 -35.05 -17.37 -27.60
C GLN A 1186 -34.33 -16.21 -26.88
N LEU A 1187 -35.02 -15.46 -26.01
CA LEU A 1187 -34.44 -14.37 -25.22
C LEU A 1187 -33.50 -14.88 -24.11
N ILE A 1188 -33.63 -16.14 -23.67
CA ILE A 1188 -32.76 -16.77 -22.68
C ILE A 1188 -31.57 -17.47 -23.36
N ILE A 1189 -31.75 -17.96 -24.58
CA ILE A 1189 -30.67 -18.60 -25.35
C ILE A 1189 -29.51 -17.62 -25.59
N SER A 1190 -29.81 -16.37 -25.96
CA SER A 1190 -28.79 -15.34 -26.23
C SER A 1190 -27.81 -15.13 -25.06
N PRO A 1191 -28.25 -14.85 -23.81
CA PRO A 1191 -27.33 -14.72 -22.68
C PRO A 1191 -26.58 -16.02 -22.38
N ILE A 1192 -27.21 -17.19 -22.47
CA ILE A 1192 -26.51 -18.48 -22.25
C ILE A 1192 -25.39 -18.68 -23.27
N VAL A 1193 -25.63 -18.39 -24.55
CA VAL A 1193 -24.61 -18.46 -25.59
C VAL A 1193 -23.47 -17.47 -25.34
N LEU A 1194 -23.78 -16.24 -24.93
CA LEU A 1194 -22.77 -15.23 -24.58
C LEU A 1194 -21.91 -15.67 -23.39
N LEU A 1195 -22.50 -16.33 -22.39
CA LEU A 1195 -21.76 -16.88 -21.25
C LEU A 1195 -20.87 -18.06 -21.66
N MET A 1196 -21.40 -18.99 -22.45
CA MET A 1196 -20.62 -20.15 -22.92
C MET A 1196 -19.42 -19.74 -23.79
N LEU A 1197 -19.57 -18.69 -24.59
CA LEU A 1197 -18.49 -18.15 -25.42
C LEU A 1197 -17.47 -17.33 -24.61
N SER A 1198 -17.85 -16.80 -23.44
CA SER A 1198 -16.98 -15.95 -22.63
C SER A 1198 -16.22 -16.70 -21.52
N ILE A 1199 -16.79 -17.79 -21.00
CA ILE A 1199 -16.20 -18.63 -19.95
C ILE A 1199 -14.77 -19.13 -20.28
N PRO A 1200 -14.46 -19.67 -21.47
CA PRO A 1200 -13.14 -20.21 -21.75
C PRO A 1200 -12.00 -19.20 -21.55
N ARG A 1201 -12.23 -17.93 -21.93
CA ARG A 1201 -11.26 -16.85 -21.74
C ARG A 1201 -11.10 -16.46 -20.28
N LEU A 1202 -12.18 -16.51 -19.50
CA LEU A 1202 -12.14 -16.27 -18.05
C LEU A 1202 -11.36 -17.39 -17.32
N ILE A 1203 -11.60 -18.66 -17.68
CA ILE A 1203 -10.91 -19.81 -17.10
C ILE A 1203 -9.40 -19.69 -17.31
N ILE A 1204 -8.95 -19.38 -18.53
CA ILE A 1204 -7.51 -19.22 -18.80
C ILE A 1204 -6.91 -18.01 -18.09
N SER A 1205 -7.68 -16.94 -17.92
CA SER A 1205 -7.24 -15.79 -17.13
C SER A 1205 -7.08 -16.12 -15.64
N LEU A 1206 -7.62 -17.25 -15.16
CA LEU A 1206 -7.54 -17.72 -13.78
C LEU A 1206 -6.54 -18.87 -13.59
N LEU A 1207 -5.95 -19.41 -14.67
CA LEU A 1207 -4.94 -20.47 -14.58
C LEU A 1207 -3.58 -19.90 -14.09
N PRO A 1208 -2.83 -20.65 -13.25
CA PRO A 1208 -1.53 -20.19 -12.74
C PRO A 1208 -0.51 -20.02 -13.86
N GLY A 1209 0.15 -18.87 -13.89
CA GLY A 1209 1.03 -18.39 -14.97
C GLY A 1209 2.40 -19.07 -15.10
N CYS A 1210 2.53 -20.36 -14.77
CA CYS A 1210 3.74 -21.13 -15.07
C CYS A 1210 3.47 -22.28 -16.04
N ALA A 1211 2.94 -21.95 -17.22
CA ALA A 1211 2.71 -22.93 -18.26
C ALA A 1211 3.37 -22.46 -19.55
N LYS A 1212 4.40 -23.21 -19.96
CA LYS A 1212 5.09 -22.99 -21.24
C LYS A 1212 4.08 -23.16 -22.38
N THR A 1213 3.74 -22.06 -23.07
CA THR A 1213 2.69 -22.03 -24.10
C THR A 1213 3.01 -22.94 -25.29
N SER A 1214 4.29 -23.11 -25.63
CA SER A 1214 4.75 -24.01 -26.72
C SER A 1214 4.43 -25.49 -26.48
N LYS A 1215 4.25 -25.94 -25.22
CA LYS A 1215 3.85 -27.35 -24.97
C LYS A 1215 2.39 -27.61 -25.34
N ASN A 1216 1.51 -26.61 -25.24
CA ASN A 1216 0.06 -26.77 -25.44
C ASN A 1216 -0.55 -25.50 -26.10
N LEU A 1217 -0.07 -25.13 -27.29
CA LEU A 1217 -0.45 -23.87 -27.96
C LEU A 1217 -1.97 -23.67 -28.08
N TRP A 1218 -2.69 -24.71 -28.48
CA TRP A 1218 -4.14 -24.66 -28.73
C TRP A 1218 -4.98 -24.47 -27.46
N LEU A 1219 -4.45 -24.85 -26.29
CA LEU A 1219 -5.12 -24.60 -25.01
C LEU A 1219 -5.30 -23.10 -24.78
N TYR A 1220 -4.34 -22.28 -25.22
CA TYR A 1220 -4.36 -20.83 -25.05
C TYR A 1220 -4.95 -20.11 -26.26
N LEU A 1221 -4.61 -20.57 -27.47
CA LEU A 1221 -5.04 -19.93 -28.71
C LEU A 1221 -6.53 -20.15 -29.03
N GLY A 1222 -7.09 -21.31 -28.71
CA GLY A 1222 -8.49 -21.64 -28.98
C GLY A 1222 -9.46 -20.69 -28.26
N PRO A 1223 -9.38 -20.55 -26.93
CA PRO A 1223 -10.21 -19.63 -26.18
C PRO A 1223 -10.00 -18.16 -26.52
N TYR A 1224 -8.79 -17.77 -26.96
CA TYR A 1224 -8.54 -16.45 -27.51
C TYR A 1224 -9.40 -16.19 -28.75
N PHE A 1225 -9.46 -17.13 -29.70
CA PHE A 1225 -10.31 -17.03 -30.89
C PHE A 1225 -11.81 -17.06 -30.57
N ILE A 1226 -12.26 -17.94 -29.66
CA ILE A 1226 -13.67 -18.05 -29.25
C ILE A 1226 -14.21 -16.72 -28.71
N SER A 1227 -13.37 -15.90 -28.07
CA SER A 1227 -13.80 -14.63 -27.49
C SER A 1227 -14.21 -13.57 -28.51
N PHE A 1228 -13.85 -13.73 -29.80
CA PHE A 1228 -14.29 -12.86 -30.89
C PHE A 1228 -15.55 -13.36 -31.59
N THR A 1229 -15.98 -14.59 -31.30
CA THR A 1229 -17.17 -15.19 -31.92
C THR A 1229 -18.47 -14.41 -31.64
N PRO A 1230 -18.73 -13.85 -30.43
CA PRO A 1230 -19.94 -13.05 -30.20
C PRO A 1230 -20.10 -11.89 -31.19
N SER A 1231 -19.01 -11.16 -31.48
CA SER A 1231 -19.02 -10.04 -32.42
C SER A 1231 -19.28 -10.48 -33.87
N MET A 1232 -19.03 -11.75 -34.21
CA MET A 1232 -19.26 -12.30 -35.56
C MET A 1232 -20.71 -12.77 -35.78
N LEU A 1233 -21.55 -12.82 -34.73
CA LEU A 1233 -22.85 -13.48 -34.79
C LEU A 1233 -24.06 -12.53 -34.73
N ILE A 1234 -23.87 -11.21 -34.79
CA ILE A 1234 -24.96 -10.22 -34.64
C ILE A 1234 -26.12 -10.48 -35.62
N PHE A 1235 -25.82 -10.70 -36.90
CA PHE A 1235 -26.86 -10.95 -37.90
C PHE A 1235 -27.62 -12.26 -37.63
N LEU A 1236 -26.88 -13.34 -37.31
CA LEU A 1236 -27.47 -14.64 -36.99
C LEU A 1236 -28.30 -14.63 -35.70
N ILE A 1237 -27.91 -13.84 -34.69
CA ILE A 1237 -28.58 -13.76 -33.39
C ILE A 1237 -29.77 -12.81 -33.43
N PHE A 1238 -29.65 -11.65 -34.08
CA PHE A 1238 -30.66 -10.60 -34.01
C PHE A 1238 -31.52 -10.47 -35.26
N VAL A 1239 -30.97 -10.71 -36.46
CA VAL A 1239 -31.69 -10.49 -37.73
C VAL A 1239 -32.42 -11.76 -38.16
N VAL A 1240 -31.75 -12.91 -38.19
CA VAL A 1240 -32.35 -14.18 -38.64
C VAL A 1240 -33.62 -14.58 -37.86
N PRO A 1241 -33.65 -14.50 -36.52
CA PRO A 1241 -34.82 -14.91 -35.75
C PRO A 1241 -35.96 -13.89 -35.73
N SER A 1242 -35.72 -12.65 -36.20
CA SER A 1242 -36.67 -11.54 -36.08
C SER A 1242 -37.38 -11.29 -37.41
N GLU A 1243 -38.69 -11.53 -37.47
CA GLU A 1243 -39.49 -11.22 -38.67
C GLU A 1243 -39.39 -9.74 -39.07
N LEU A 1244 -39.34 -8.84 -38.08
CA LEU A 1244 -39.22 -7.40 -38.29
C LEU A 1244 -37.90 -7.05 -39.00
N TYR A 1245 -36.77 -7.55 -38.49
CA TYR A 1245 -35.47 -7.25 -39.06
C TYR A 1245 -35.21 -8.02 -40.36
N MET A 1246 -35.72 -9.25 -40.48
CA MET A 1246 -35.68 -10.02 -41.72
C MET A 1246 -36.45 -9.33 -42.85
N LYS A 1247 -37.61 -8.73 -42.57
CA LYS A 1247 -38.37 -7.93 -43.54
C LYS A 1247 -37.59 -6.67 -43.94
N ALA A 1248 -37.01 -5.96 -42.97
CA ALA A 1248 -36.17 -4.79 -43.23
C ALA A 1248 -34.94 -5.14 -44.09
N PHE A 1249 -34.29 -6.27 -43.82
CA PHE A 1249 -33.18 -6.79 -44.60
C PHE A 1249 -33.57 -7.08 -46.05
N LYS A 1250 -34.65 -7.86 -46.28
CA LYS A 1250 -35.15 -8.18 -47.62
C LYS A 1250 -35.44 -6.91 -48.44
N GLN A 1251 -36.04 -5.90 -47.81
CA GLN A 1251 -36.33 -4.61 -48.45
C GLN A 1251 -35.06 -3.82 -48.81
N SER A 1252 -34.09 -3.74 -47.88
CA SER A 1252 -32.79 -3.11 -48.13
C SER A 1252 -32.02 -3.82 -49.25
N PHE A 1253 -32.05 -5.15 -49.27
CA PHE A 1253 -31.36 -5.97 -50.27
C PHE A 1253 -31.94 -5.79 -51.68
N ILE A 1254 -33.27 -5.74 -51.82
CA ILE A 1254 -33.93 -5.45 -53.09
C ILE A 1254 -33.58 -4.03 -53.60
N ARG A 1255 -33.50 -3.03 -52.71
CA ARG A 1255 -33.07 -1.67 -53.08
C ARG A 1255 -31.62 -1.61 -53.55
N LEU A 1256 -30.73 -2.41 -52.95
CA LEU A 1256 -29.33 -2.51 -53.37
C LEU A 1256 -29.20 -3.11 -54.77
N ARG A 1257 -29.95 -4.20 -55.05
CA ARG A 1257 -29.96 -4.90 -56.35
C ARG A 1257 -30.51 -4.04 -57.50
N ARG A 1258 -31.35 -3.04 -57.21
CA ARG A 1258 -31.87 -2.08 -58.21
C ARG A 1258 -30.91 -0.92 -58.52
N ARG A 1259 -29.83 -0.75 -57.75
CA ARG A 1259 -28.84 0.35 -57.92
C ARG A 1259 -27.56 -0.06 -58.64
N THR A 1260 -27.34 -1.35 -58.88
CA THR A 1260 -26.29 -1.86 -59.78
C THR A 1260 -26.84 -1.89 -61.20
N PRO A 1261 -26.30 -1.13 -62.18
CA PRO A 1261 -26.64 -1.35 -63.58
C PRO A 1261 -26.17 -2.75 -64.02
N PRO A 1262 -26.81 -3.38 -65.02
CA PRO A 1262 -26.43 -4.70 -65.52
C PRO A 1262 -24.98 -4.77 -66.00
#